data_AF-A0A654IIG2-F1
#
_entry.id   AF-A0A654IIG2-F1
#
_cell.length_a   1.000
_cell.length_b   1.000
_cell.length_c   1.000
_cell.angle_alpha   90.00
_cell.angle_beta   90.00
_cell.angle_gamma   90.00
#
_symmetry.space_group_name_H-M   'P 1'
#
loop_
_entity.id
_entity.type
_entity.pdbx_description
1 polymer ?
#
loop_
_entity_poly.entity_id
_entity_poly.type
_entity_poly.pdbx_seq_one_letter_code
_entity_poly.pdbx_strand_id
1 'polypeptide(L)'
;MKKLLTWLSAITLVASSSVLAISCKTEQVKNENSLFLTNFGDIQIDSKSLLEWNQKWNGISSNNQELINKTNNLLAAGILLAIRDKKLQLPTKNENGWDSSVNKQIEGLLGDKNSTDTATLYGLANKSLNDLKDNKYKNDAKGWLKHLEETFPGVKKNLADLENAYKSNFILNDSSNSAFIKLKNLLMFNSTVADSMWQKGIQTTNLDWKTLTSNFANAYPNKKNLDELANAIKEAFNKVNNNWNDAKIVTFTNMVNGLGGINNQNSSGQNDNLIITYSSPKEVKNKITTSNNGKNGIDWIKETLNKVSDNANSGSIAFNEWNPSYNYATKNGPKNFINYNNQTPQSWTEIVKQIPLLENGELKADPIKGEYGSISNSQRYAINNYFNSEKPVVFSDLIFKFANNKTSADIEKNLSLKSLIPIDGSGQDLTSKLIQRFQGVQSVLETYVTSDSTNTSGTSSTSNNYTAGLSRFDTIFRGEDAKIKANTTNKNKADFKDWTEWDTKNDNHKINANGKLLTLSDTTYSDTVKFSIYDFLTSNNTNNTWNWKNEENGNVESEGFKKALIDGGLSSDEASRIDNAISRSSGKNEAKDATRLTIYNLTELFKKINQKNSSSVGGSGGSSGNSGGSSSSSDINGINNNTNIYTVLNREDGIIAFIDGDGLHITKIDGYKLINKSNQTGSVGNQQGNNSNLVKQTAVLKQIRSLYSSPNSSVLVPYLINSTLENNVMNSSVSVGSVSSTTNGSWDWTSKDKTNASAVRNLGIDVNILNSNIINDYERFLINTSLIDNSKTKAFYNIDILSEVSKSIQSGSDSSSQANWLIELFTKVLKDEKKQPIDLIKTIIATDNKTENNSEIEKIFSYQARNLKVSGIRKLQEANQKWVSKVKENYKKYSKDPALDKKYIPDQVIDLNSMTGGKKRYDNLLQSEIFNSEVKVQRNSNSTSTGATGTNGTEGPRGDK
;
A
#
# COMPACT_ATOMS: atom_id res chain seq x y z
N MET A 1 40.21 -27.34 -2.39
CA MET A 1 39.82 -27.47 -3.82
C MET A 1 38.94 -28.67 -4.15
N LYS A 2 39.42 -29.93 -4.20
CA LYS A 2 38.63 -31.04 -4.82
C LYS A 2 37.23 -31.26 -4.22
N LYS A 3 37.10 -31.29 -2.89
CA LYS A 3 35.79 -31.42 -2.19
C LYS A 3 34.88 -30.18 -2.37
N LEU A 4 35.46 -29.03 -2.71
CA LEU A 4 34.79 -27.73 -2.86
C LEU A 4 34.29 -27.53 -4.31
N LEU A 5 35.05 -28.01 -5.31
CA LEU A 5 34.60 -28.13 -6.71
C LEU A 5 33.43 -29.12 -6.86
N THR A 6 33.45 -30.24 -6.13
CA THR A 6 32.32 -31.19 -6.06
C THR A 6 31.08 -30.57 -5.41
N TRP A 7 31.26 -29.54 -4.58
CA TRP A 7 30.19 -28.79 -3.93
C TRP A 7 29.56 -27.72 -4.83
N LEU A 8 30.35 -26.97 -5.59
CA LEU A 8 29.84 -26.02 -6.60
C LEU A 8 29.08 -26.72 -7.75
N SER A 9 29.48 -27.94 -8.09
CA SER A 9 28.75 -28.80 -9.05
C SER A 9 27.45 -29.36 -8.46
N ALA A 10 27.41 -29.69 -7.17
CA ALA A 10 26.16 -30.06 -6.49
C ALA A 10 25.18 -28.87 -6.40
N ILE A 11 25.64 -27.65 -6.11
CA ILE A 11 24.82 -26.43 -6.03
C ILE A 11 24.21 -26.04 -7.39
N THR A 12 24.90 -26.29 -8.50
CA THR A 12 24.35 -26.07 -9.85
C THR A 12 23.38 -27.16 -10.30
N LEU A 13 23.47 -28.38 -9.75
CA LEU A 13 22.58 -29.51 -10.05
C LEU A 13 21.22 -29.46 -9.32
N VAL A 14 21.08 -28.72 -8.20
CA VAL A 14 19.77 -28.55 -7.51
C VAL A 14 18.83 -27.58 -8.25
N ALA A 15 19.30 -26.89 -9.30
CA ALA A 15 18.47 -26.03 -10.14
C ALA A 15 17.49 -26.81 -11.06
N SER A 16 17.62 -28.13 -11.13
CA SER A 16 16.70 -28.99 -11.89
C SER A 16 16.53 -30.33 -11.16
N SER A 17 15.29 -30.64 -10.80
CA SER A 17 14.78 -31.93 -10.29
C SER A 17 14.57 -32.08 -8.78
N SER A 18 13.32 -32.48 -8.49
CA SER A 18 12.87 -33.34 -7.41
C SER A 18 13.96 -34.10 -6.64
N VAL A 19 13.95 -33.90 -5.32
CA VAL A 19 14.41 -34.79 -4.24
C VAL A 19 15.12 -36.07 -4.68
N LEU A 20 16.44 -36.10 -4.50
CA LEU A 20 17.15 -37.31 -4.06
C LEU A 20 17.93 -36.95 -2.79
N ALA A 21 17.38 -37.39 -1.66
CA ALA A 21 18.00 -37.24 -0.36
C ALA A 21 19.23 -38.14 -0.27
N ILE A 22 20.43 -37.56 -0.26
CA ILE A 22 21.63 -38.23 0.24
C ILE A 22 21.78 -37.78 1.69
N SER A 23 21.36 -38.63 2.63
CA SER A 23 21.53 -38.39 4.06
C SER A 23 22.99 -38.59 4.46
N CYS A 24 23.78 -37.52 4.47
CA CYS A 24 24.95 -37.47 5.34
C CYS A 24 24.46 -36.98 6.71
N LYS A 25 24.54 -37.83 7.74
CA LYS A 25 24.28 -37.43 9.13
C LYS A 25 25.10 -36.18 9.45
N THR A 26 24.45 -35.15 9.95
CA THR A 26 25.09 -33.95 10.49
C THR A 26 25.87 -34.33 11.74
N GLU A 27 27.20 -34.45 11.63
CA GLU A 27 28.05 -34.50 12.82
C GLU A 27 27.92 -33.16 13.59
N GLN A 28 27.67 -33.25 14.89
CA GLN A 28 27.58 -32.08 15.76
C GLN A 28 28.94 -31.37 15.79
N VAL A 29 28.96 -30.09 15.40
CA VAL A 29 30.14 -29.24 15.56
C VAL A 29 30.32 -28.99 17.05
N LYS A 30 31.48 -29.38 17.60
CA LYS A 30 31.76 -29.30 19.05
C LYS A 30 31.77 -27.86 19.62
N ASN A 31 31.65 -26.81 18.79
CA ASN A 31 31.97 -25.42 19.14
C ASN A 31 30.98 -24.36 18.57
N GLU A 32 29.67 -24.62 18.47
CA GLU A 32 28.72 -23.72 17.76
C GLU A 32 28.73 -22.25 18.21
N ASN A 33 28.85 -21.99 19.52
CA ASN A 33 28.89 -20.63 20.07
C ASN A 33 30.26 -19.95 19.95
N SER A 34 31.32 -20.70 19.59
CA SER A 34 32.68 -20.18 19.42
C SER A 34 33.12 -20.09 17.96
N LEU A 35 32.30 -20.53 17.00
CA LEU A 35 32.71 -20.69 15.60
C LEU A 35 33.18 -19.38 14.94
N PHE A 36 32.56 -18.25 15.27
CA PHE A 36 32.92 -16.93 14.73
C PHE A 36 33.64 -16.05 15.76
N LEU A 37 34.32 -16.68 16.73
CA LEU A 37 35.06 -16.01 17.79
C LEU A 37 36.55 -16.34 17.69
N THR A 38 37.41 -15.37 17.98
CA THR A 38 38.84 -15.62 18.21
C THR A 38 39.04 -16.38 19.51
N ASN A 39 40.26 -16.90 19.73
CA ASN A 39 40.65 -17.46 21.01
C ASN A 39 40.63 -16.45 22.18
N PHE A 40 40.49 -15.15 21.90
CA PHE A 40 40.30 -14.08 22.88
C PHE A 40 38.83 -13.65 23.04
N GLY A 41 37.90 -14.34 22.37
CA GLY A 41 36.47 -14.03 22.43
C GLY A 41 36.02 -12.86 21.55
N ASP A 42 36.86 -12.36 20.65
CA ASP A 42 36.50 -11.30 19.71
C ASP A 42 35.75 -11.85 18.49
N ILE A 43 34.79 -11.10 17.95
CA ILE A 43 34.11 -11.46 16.70
C ILE A 43 35.13 -11.48 15.55
N GLN A 44 35.25 -12.63 14.88
CA GLN A 44 36.01 -12.79 13.64
C GLN A 44 35.24 -13.68 12.67
N ILE A 45 34.89 -13.12 11.52
CA ILE A 45 34.25 -13.86 10.43
C ILE A 45 35.36 -14.23 9.45
N ASP A 46 35.84 -15.47 9.51
CA ASP A 46 36.87 -15.96 8.58
C ASP A 46 36.33 -17.00 7.59
N SER A 47 37.04 -17.15 6.48
CA SER A 47 36.65 -18.06 5.39
C SER A 47 36.52 -19.54 5.82
N LYS A 48 37.33 -20.00 6.78
CA LYS A 48 37.32 -21.40 7.23
C LYS A 48 36.08 -21.65 8.09
N SER A 49 35.82 -20.76 9.04
CA SER A 49 34.65 -20.81 9.93
C SER A 49 33.34 -20.68 9.15
N LEU A 50 33.29 -19.84 8.11
CA LEU A 50 32.16 -19.75 7.20
C LEU A 50 31.93 -21.03 6.38
N LEU A 51 33.00 -21.67 5.90
CA LEU A 51 32.88 -22.93 5.16
C LEU A 51 32.42 -24.08 6.06
N GLU A 52 32.96 -24.17 7.28
CA GLU A 52 32.55 -25.13 8.31
C GLU A 52 31.08 -24.93 8.70
N TRP A 53 30.68 -23.67 8.89
CA TRP A 53 29.28 -23.31 9.11
C TRP A 53 28.41 -23.73 7.92
N ASN A 54 28.75 -23.35 6.69
CA ASN A 54 27.93 -23.67 5.50
C ASN A 54 27.81 -25.18 5.25
N GLN A 55 28.86 -25.97 5.55
CA GLN A 55 28.84 -27.44 5.50
C GLN A 55 27.77 -28.05 6.40
N LYS A 56 27.49 -27.45 7.56
CA LYS A 56 26.39 -27.85 8.46
C LYS A 56 25.01 -27.63 7.84
N TRP A 57 24.82 -26.54 7.09
CA TRP A 57 23.50 -26.11 6.62
C TRP A 57 23.10 -26.63 5.24
N ASN A 58 24.07 -26.85 4.35
CA ASN A 58 23.85 -27.39 3.01
C ASN A 58 23.62 -28.93 3.01
N GLY A 59 23.72 -29.59 4.17
CA GLY A 59 23.24 -30.96 4.39
C GLY A 59 21.74 -30.97 4.68
N ILE A 60 20.90 -30.69 3.67
CA ILE A 60 19.42 -30.84 3.73
C ILE A 60 18.85 -30.29 5.05
N SER A 61 19.20 -29.06 5.45
CA SER A 61 18.52 -28.47 6.60
C SER A 61 17.09 -28.11 6.19
N SER A 62 16.11 -28.68 6.88
CA SER A 62 14.69 -28.34 6.72
C SER A 62 14.34 -26.95 7.25
N ASN A 63 15.33 -26.16 7.70
CA ASN A 63 15.14 -24.90 8.41
C ASN A 63 15.91 -23.74 7.74
N ASN A 64 15.44 -23.32 6.56
CA ASN A 64 15.96 -22.16 5.82
C ASN A 64 15.94 -20.86 6.65
N GLN A 65 15.06 -20.76 7.65
CA GLN A 65 14.92 -19.59 8.50
C GLN A 65 16.14 -19.37 9.41
N GLU A 66 16.62 -20.42 10.08
CA GLU A 66 17.78 -20.29 10.98
C GLU A 66 19.06 -19.91 10.20
N LEU A 67 19.20 -20.46 9.00
CA LEU A 67 20.27 -20.11 8.07
C LEU A 67 20.25 -18.62 7.72
N ILE A 68 19.08 -18.09 7.33
CA ILE A 68 18.90 -16.67 6.99
C ILE A 68 19.20 -15.76 8.18
N ASN A 69 18.67 -16.10 9.37
CA ASN A 69 18.90 -15.33 10.60
C ASN A 69 20.39 -15.20 10.89
N LYS A 70 21.11 -16.32 10.86
CA LYS A 70 22.55 -16.37 11.12
C LYS A 70 23.35 -15.62 10.06
N THR A 71 23.01 -15.76 8.77
CA THR A 71 23.64 -14.97 7.69
C THR A 71 23.50 -13.48 7.95
N ASN A 72 22.29 -13.00 8.21
CA ASN A 72 22.03 -11.58 8.41
C ASN A 72 22.71 -11.01 9.67
N ASN A 73 22.76 -11.81 10.74
CA ASN A 73 23.50 -11.45 11.95
C ASN A 73 25.00 -11.33 11.70
N LEU A 74 25.60 -12.28 11.00
CA LEU A 74 27.03 -12.25 10.65
C LEU A 74 27.36 -11.04 9.79
N LEU A 75 26.56 -10.79 8.74
CA LEU A 75 26.74 -9.64 7.87
C LEU A 75 26.61 -8.32 8.64
N ALA A 76 25.58 -8.18 9.49
CA ALA A 76 25.37 -6.97 10.28
C ALA A 76 26.53 -6.71 11.26
N ALA A 77 26.99 -7.74 11.97
CA ALA A 77 28.14 -7.62 12.87
C ALA A 77 29.42 -7.25 12.09
N GLY A 78 29.67 -7.89 10.94
CA GLY A 78 30.80 -7.59 10.07
C GLY A 78 30.79 -6.15 9.55
N ILE A 79 29.64 -5.65 9.10
CA ILE A 79 29.47 -4.26 8.66
C ILE A 79 29.79 -3.28 9.79
N LEU A 80 29.21 -3.48 10.99
CA LEU A 80 29.42 -2.58 12.12
C LEU A 80 30.88 -2.57 12.58
N LEU A 81 31.55 -3.73 12.60
CA LEU A 81 32.98 -3.82 12.90
C LEU A 81 33.82 -3.09 11.87
N ALA A 82 33.53 -3.27 10.58
CA ALA A 82 34.28 -2.64 9.51
C ALA A 82 34.05 -1.11 9.44
N ILE A 83 32.88 -0.60 9.82
CA ILE A 83 32.63 0.85 10.00
C ILE A 83 33.44 1.38 11.19
N ARG A 84 33.38 0.72 12.36
CA ARG A 84 34.16 1.11 13.55
C ARG A 84 35.66 1.17 13.25
N ASP A 85 36.15 0.17 12.53
CA ASP A 85 37.56 0.04 12.15
C ASP A 85 37.92 0.92 10.94
N LYS A 86 37.01 1.78 10.47
CA LYS A 86 37.16 2.70 9.32
C LYS A 86 37.43 2.04 7.97
N LYS A 87 37.26 0.72 7.86
CA LYS A 87 37.38 -0.04 6.60
C LYS A 87 36.22 0.23 5.64
N LEU A 88 35.06 0.63 6.17
CA LEU A 88 33.87 1.02 5.40
C LEU A 88 33.48 2.45 5.75
N GLN A 89 33.21 3.28 4.74
CA GLN A 89 32.73 4.65 4.93
C GLN A 89 31.25 4.77 4.52
N LEU A 90 30.47 5.41 5.39
CA LEU A 90 29.06 5.71 5.12
C LEU A 90 28.94 6.93 4.17
N PRO A 91 27.94 6.96 3.27
CA PRO A 91 27.71 8.10 2.38
C PRO A 91 27.48 9.40 3.14
N THR A 92 28.09 10.49 2.66
CA THR A 92 27.86 11.84 3.23
C THR A 92 26.63 12.54 2.64
N LYS A 93 25.98 11.93 1.64
CA LYS A 93 24.81 12.45 0.94
C LYS A 93 23.71 11.41 0.92
N ASN A 94 22.48 11.85 0.66
CA ASN A 94 21.33 10.98 0.50
C ASN A 94 21.34 10.45 -0.93
N GLU A 95 21.63 9.16 -1.11
CA GLU A 95 21.75 8.50 -2.42
C GLU A 95 21.41 7.00 -2.31
N ASN A 96 20.87 6.38 -3.37
CA ASN A 96 20.63 4.93 -3.46
C ASN A 96 19.85 4.30 -2.29
N GLY A 97 18.84 5.02 -1.75
CA GLY A 97 18.11 4.54 -0.58
C GLY A 97 18.83 4.80 0.75
N TRP A 98 19.84 5.66 0.79
CA TRP A 98 20.56 6.04 2.01
C TRP A 98 20.11 7.39 2.58
N ASP A 99 20.10 7.50 3.89
CA ASP A 99 19.92 8.75 4.62
C ASP A 99 21.18 9.05 5.44
N SER A 100 21.93 10.07 5.04
CA SER A 100 23.17 10.47 5.72
C SER A 100 22.96 10.91 7.18
N SER A 101 21.72 11.21 7.57
CA SER A 101 21.40 11.59 8.95
C SER A 101 21.53 10.45 9.96
N VAL A 102 21.52 9.19 9.51
CA VAL A 102 21.69 8.02 10.40
C VAL A 102 23.16 7.67 10.65
N ASN A 103 24.12 8.28 9.95
CA ASN A 103 25.52 7.87 9.99
C ASN A 103 26.11 7.84 11.41
N LYS A 104 25.94 8.92 12.17
CA LYS A 104 26.45 8.99 13.56
C LYS A 104 25.90 7.89 14.45
N GLN A 105 24.65 7.48 14.21
CA GLN A 105 24.00 6.45 15.01
C GLN A 105 24.49 5.05 14.64
N ILE A 106 24.83 4.82 13.37
CA ILE A 106 25.46 3.57 12.92
C ILE A 106 26.89 3.48 13.46
N GLU A 107 27.66 4.56 13.34
CA GLU A 107 29.04 4.65 13.87
C GLU A 107 29.07 4.38 15.38
N GLY A 108 28.09 4.89 16.13
CA GLY A 108 27.95 4.64 17.56
C GLY A 108 27.24 3.35 17.95
N LEU A 109 26.59 2.63 17.02
CA LEU A 109 25.66 1.54 17.35
C LEU A 109 26.35 0.38 18.09
N LEU A 110 27.57 0.05 17.67
CA LEU A 110 28.34 -1.03 18.28
C LEU A 110 28.78 -0.64 19.70
N GLY A 111 29.21 0.61 19.89
CA GLY A 111 29.78 1.14 21.12
C GLY A 111 31.17 0.57 21.44
N ASP A 112 31.77 1.06 22.51
CA ASP A 112 33.01 0.51 23.05
C ASP A 112 32.74 -0.78 23.83
N LYS A 113 33.70 -1.71 23.83
CA LYS A 113 33.57 -3.02 24.52
C LYS A 113 33.19 -2.90 26.01
N ASN A 114 33.58 -1.80 26.64
CA ASN A 114 33.35 -1.52 28.06
C ASN A 114 32.23 -0.48 28.29
N SER A 115 31.48 -0.11 27.25
CA SER A 115 30.37 0.83 27.35
C SER A 115 29.34 0.35 28.37
N THR A 116 28.83 1.27 29.19
CA THR A 116 27.65 1.05 30.05
C THR A 116 26.38 1.63 29.43
N ASP A 117 26.49 2.27 28.27
CA ASP A 117 25.36 2.87 27.57
C ASP A 117 24.52 1.78 26.90
N THR A 118 23.32 1.55 27.45
CA THR A 118 22.36 0.57 26.94
C THR A 118 21.76 0.95 25.56
N ALA A 119 22.09 2.12 25.01
CA ALA A 119 21.82 2.44 23.61
C ALA A 119 22.77 1.72 22.63
N THR A 120 23.90 1.21 23.11
CA THR A 120 24.91 0.50 22.31
C THR A 120 24.83 -1.02 22.45
N LEU A 121 25.29 -1.76 21.43
CA LEU A 121 25.31 -3.23 21.45
C LEU A 121 26.20 -3.80 22.57
N TYR A 122 27.43 -3.28 22.73
CA TYR A 122 28.29 -3.71 23.83
C TYR A 122 27.75 -3.31 25.20
N GLY A 123 27.07 -2.16 25.33
CA GLY A 123 26.42 -1.79 26.60
C GLY A 123 25.28 -2.72 26.99
N LEU A 124 24.46 -3.15 26.03
CA LEU A 124 23.44 -4.18 26.26
C LEU A 124 24.06 -5.53 26.61
N ALA A 125 25.14 -5.92 25.93
CA ALA A 125 25.85 -7.16 26.22
C ALA A 125 26.48 -7.15 27.62
N ASN A 126 27.07 -6.02 28.04
CA ASN A 126 27.59 -5.82 29.39
C ASN A 126 26.49 -5.90 30.44
N LYS A 127 25.33 -5.26 30.19
CA LYS A 127 24.17 -5.38 31.08
C LYS A 127 23.69 -6.83 31.20
N SER A 128 23.49 -7.52 30.07
CA SER A 128 23.07 -8.93 30.05
C SER A 128 24.03 -9.84 30.82
N LEU A 129 25.34 -9.63 30.63
CA LEU A 129 26.38 -10.36 31.34
C LEU A 129 26.30 -10.11 32.86
N ASN A 130 26.24 -8.85 33.26
CA ASN A 130 26.17 -8.47 34.68
C ASN A 130 24.87 -8.98 35.32
N ASP A 131 23.73 -8.86 34.63
CA ASP A 131 22.44 -9.39 35.11
C ASP A 131 22.52 -10.91 35.33
N LEU A 132 23.16 -11.66 34.43
CA LEU A 132 23.32 -13.10 34.57
C LEU A 132 24.26 -13.45 35.74
N LYS A 133 25.37 -12.72 35.87
CA LYS A 133 26.38 -12.87 36.92
C LYS A 133 25.82 -12.54 38.30
N ASP A 134 25.09 -11.44 38.41
CA ASP A 134 24.60 -10.89 39.68
C ASP A 134 23.30 -11.54 40.16
N ASN A 135 22.55 -12.20 39.27
CA ASN A 135 21.31 -12.92 39.63
C ASN A 135 21.52 -14.44 39.72
N LYS A 136 22.04 -15.07 38.66
CA LYS A 136 22.12 -16.54 38.58
C LYS A 136 23.37 -17.10 39.25
N TYR A 137 24.50 -16.42 39.09
CA TYR A 137 25.79 -16.86 39.62
C TYR A 137 26.30 -15.97 40.76
N LYS A 138 25.36 -15.34 41.49
CA LYS A 138 25.69 -14.47 42.60
C LYS A 138 26.50 -15.25 43.63
N ASN A 139 27.71 -14.77 43.93
CA ASN A 139 28.68 -15.42 44.82
C ASN A 139 29.18 -16.80 44.36
N ASP A 140 28.93 -17.21 43.10
CA ASP A 140 29.40 -18.47 42.52
C ASP A 140 30.37 -18.22 41.35
N ALA A 141 31.54 -17.66 41.66
CA ALA A 141 32.57 -17.34 40.67
C ALA A 141 33.09 -18.58 39.93
N LYS A 142 33.12 -19.74 40.60
CA LYS A 142 33.56 -21.01 40.00
C LYS A 142 32.51 -21.55 39.03
N GLY A 143 31.23 -21.50 39.39
CA GLY A 143 30.12 -21.87 38.51
C GLY A 143 29.99 -20.94 37.31
N TRP A 144 30.23 -19.63 37.49
CA TRP A 144 30.28 -18.68 36.39
C TRP A 144 31.39 -19.02 35.38
N LEU A 145 32.62 -19.23 35.86
CA LEU A 145 33.74 -19.60 35.00
C LEU A 145 33.47 -20.92 34.27
N LYS A 146 32.98 -21.94 34.99
CA LYS A 146 32.63 -23.25 34.40
C LYS A 146 31.56 -23.12 33.33
N HIS A 147 30.50 -22.34 33.59
CA HIS A 147 29.44 -22.11 32.62
C HIS A 147 29.97 -21.44 31.34
N LEU A 148 30.84 -20.45 31.48
CA LEU A 148 31.45 -19.80 30.32
C LEU A 148 32.40 -20.74 29.55
N GLU A 149 33.22 -21.54 30.24
CA GLU A 149 34.09 -22.54 29.60
C GLU A 149 33.30 -23.59 28.82
N GLU A 150 32.16 -24.05 29.37
CA GLU A 150 31.26 -25.00 28.70
C GLU A 150 30.53 -24.35 27.53
N THR A 151 30.20 -23.06 27.64
CA THR A 151 29.50 -22.32 26.57
C THR A 151 30.44 -21.94 25.43
N PHE A 152 31.71 -21.65 25.72
CA PHE A 152 32.72 -21.17 24.76
C PHE A 152 33.99 -22.04 24.74
N PRO A 153 33.89 -23.32 24.35
CA PRO A 153 35.01 -24.27 24.41
C PRO A 153 36.20 -23.91 23.50
N GLY A 154 36.01 -23.05 22.49
CA GLY A 154 37.07 -22.58 21.58
C GLY A 154 37.85 -21.36 22.06
N VAL A 155 37.50 -20.80 23.22
CA VAL A 155 38.09 -19.56 23.76
C VAL A 155 39.06 -19.89 24.88
N LYS A 156 40.10 -19.05 25.07
CA LYS A 156 41.03 -19.19 26.19
C LYS A 156 40.26 -19.18 27.51
N LYS A 157 40.59 -20.14 28.38
CA LYS A 157 39.93 -20.39 29.67
C LYS A 157 40.25 -19.37 30.76
N ASN A 158 40.48 -18.11 30.39
CA ASN A 158 40.56 -17.02 31.37
C ASN A 158 39.26 -16.23 31.35
N LEU A 159 38.92 -15.67 32.50
CA LEU A 159 37.63 -15.02 32.71
C LEU A 159 37.39 -13.84 31.74
N ALA A 160 38.42 -13.05 31.45
CA ALA A 160 38.28 -11.86 30.60
C ALA A 160 37.95 -12.23 29.14
N ASP A 161 38.67 -13.20 28.56
CA ASP A 161 38.43 -13.66 27.19
C ASP A 161 37.08 -14.37 27.07
N LEU A 162 36.66 -15.13 28.10
CA LEU A 162 35.36 -15.80 28.16
C LEU A 162 34.19 -14.82 28.33
N GLU A 163 34.32 -13.81 29.20
CA GLU A 163 33.33 -12.73 29.34
C GLU A 163 33.23 -11.91 28.05
N ASN A 164 34.36 -11.70 27.34
CA ASN A 164 34.36 -11.08 26.02
C ASN A 164 33.65 -11.96 24.97
N ALA A 165 33.87 -13.28 24.99
CA ALA A 165 33.17 -14.23 24.14
C ALA A 165 31.65 -14.21 24.36
N TYR A 166 31.18 -14.09 25.61
CA TYR A 166 29.77 -13.90 25.91
C TYR A 166 29.20 -12.66 25.22
N LYS A 167 29.90 -11.52 25.33
CA LYS A 167 29.46 -10.26 24.70
C LYS A 167 29.41 -10.37 23.18
N SER A 168 30.44 -10.96 22.57
CA SER A 168 30.49 -11.19 21.13
C SER A 168 29.38 -12.14 20.66
N ASN A 169 29.10 -13.20 21.42
CA ASN A 169 28.01 -14.13 21.12
C ASN A 169 26.63 -13.46 21.28
N PHE A 170 26.44 -12.59 22.27
CA PHE A 170 25.22 -11.80 22.42
C PHE A 170 24.96 -10.93 21.18
N ILE A 171 25.99 -10.23 20.69
CA ILE A 171 25.91 -9.41 19.47
C ILE A 171 25.55 -10.26 18.24
N LEU A 172 26.09 -11.49 18.15
CA LEU A 172 25.85 -12.38 17.02
C LEU A 172 24.51 -13.12 17.06
N ASN A 173 24.01 -13.46 18.25
CA ASN A 173 22.97 -14.49 18.37
C ASN A 173 21.77 -14.10 19.25
N ASP A 174 21.76 -12.94 19.92
CA ASP A 174 20.61 -12.56 20.75
C ASP A 174 19.33 -12.36 19.90
N SER A 175 18.23 -12.94 20.37
CA SER A 175 16.95 -12.96 19.65
C SER A 175 16.24 -11.61 19.59
N SER A 176 16.67 -10.63 20.38
CA SER A 176 16.00 -9.32 20.49
C SER A 176 16.95 -8.13 20.30
N ASN A 177 18.25 -8.34 20.47
CA ASN A 177 19.27 -7.29 20.51
C ASN A 177 20.53 -7.63 19.71
N SER A 178 20.51 -8.66 18.86
CA SER A 178 21.62 -8.92 17.93
C SER A 178 21.90 -7.74 16.99
N ALA A 179 23.09 -7.76 16.39
CA ALA A 179 23.54 -6.76 15.43
C ALA A 179 22.52 -6.52 14.30
N PHE A 180 21.95 -7.60 13.74
CA PHE A 180 20.92 -7.48 12.70
C PHE A 180 19.68 -6.77 13.22
N ILE A 181 19.15 -7.16 14.39
CA ILE A 181 17.92 -6.57 14.91
C ILE A 181 18.11 -5.08 15.17
N LYS A 182 19.23 -4.67 15.78
CA LYS A 182 19.51 -3.26 16.03
C LYS A 182 19.72 -2.46 14.74
N LEU A 183 20.43 -3.02 13.77
CA LEU A 183 20.65 -2.37 12.48
C LEU A 183 19.36 -2.30 11.64
N LYS A 184 18.56 -3.37 11.64
CA LYS A 184 17.21 -3.41 11.04
C LYS A 184 16.31 -2.37 11.68
N ASN A 185 16.24 -2.29 13.00
CA ASN A 185 15.41 -1.30 13.70
C ASN A 185 15.89 0.15 13.48
N LEU A 186 17.15 0.33 13.06
CA LEU A 186 17.72 1.61 12.69
C LEU A 186 17.41 2.00 11.24
N LEU A 187 17.39 1.05 10.31
CA LEU A 187 17.28 1.30 8.87
C LEU A 187 15.92 0.97 8.26
N MET A 188 15.11 0.12 8.91
CA MET A 188 13.93 -0.52 8.34
C MET A 188 12.73 -0.47 9.31
N PHE A 189 11.58 -1.05 8.90
CA PHE A 189 10.37 -1.11 9.71
C PHE A 189 10.52 -2.04 10.92
N ASN A 190 9.90 -1.64 12.05
CA ASN A 190 9.69 -2.52 13.20
C ASN A 190 8.43 -3.38 12.99
N SER A 191 8.25 -4.45 13.77
CA SER A 191 7.13 -5.41 13.63
C SER A 191 5.74 -4.82 13.92
N THR A 192 5.65 -3.59 14.45
CA THR A 192 4.40 -2.86 14.70
C THR A 192 4.45 -1.49 14.04
N VAL A 193 3.51 -1.21 13.13
CA VAL A 193 3.42 0.06 12.37
C VAL A 193 3.18 1.26 13.29
N ALA A 194 2.53 1.04 14.43
CA ALA A 194 2.31 2.06 15.47
C ALA A 194 3.61 2.59 16.10
N ASP A 195 4.70 1.79 16.09
CA ASP A 195 6.00 2.12 16.67
C ASP A 195 7.13 2.22 15.64
N SER A 196 6.86 1.92 14.36
CA SER A 196 7.86 2.06 13.30
C SER A 196 8.11 3.55 13.02
N MET A 197 9.37 3.94 13.19
CA MET A 197 9.88 5.31 13.27
C MET A 197 9.40 6.19 12.10
N TRP A 198 8.57 7.19 12.43
CA TRP A 198 8.28 8.36 11.59
C TRP A 198 8.98 9.57 12.20
N GLN A 199 10.24 9.84 11.91
CA GLN A 199 10.90 11.05 12.40
C GLN A 199 12.25 11.19 11.71
N LYS A 200 12.74 12.33 11.20
CA LYS A 200 12.63 13.67 11.77
C LYS A 200 11.34 14.35 11.40
N GLY A 201 10.39 14.37 12.32
CA GLY A 201 9.27 15.28 12.23
C GLY A 201 9.72 16.72 12.55
N ILE A 202 8.79 17.64 12.41
CA ILE A 202 8.87 18.94 13.06
C ILE A 202 8.35 18.70 14.48
N GLN A 203 9.13 19.07 15.49
CA GLN A 203 8.62 19.05 16.86
C GLN A 203 7.44 20.00 16.94
N THR A 204 6.34 19.55 17.52
CA THR A 204 5.13 20.36 17.68
C THR A 204 4.75 20.43 19.14
N THR A 205 4.13 21.53 19.53
CA THR A 205 3.50 21.70 20.85
C THR A 205 2.03 22.05 20.66
N ASN A 206 1.20 21.70 21.65
CA ASN A 206 -0.18 22.16 21.67
C ASN A 206 -0.22 23.69 21.75
N LEU A 207 -1.14 24.28 20.98
CA LEU A 207 -1.33 25.72 20.93
C LEU A 207 -2.16 26.18 22.14
N ASP A 208 -1.61 27.10 22.91
CA ASP A 208 -2.32 27.86 23.93
C ASP A 208 -2.20 29.36 23.61
N TRP A 209 -3.29 29.94 23.12
CA TRP A 209 -3.34 31.33 22.70
C TRP A 209 -3.07 32.30 23.84
N LYS A 210 -3.53 32.01 25.07
CA LYS A 210 -3.35 32.92 26.21
C LYS A 210 -1.87 33.05 26.58
N THR A 211 -1.17 31.92 26.64
CA THR A 211 0.28 31.89 26.88
C THR A 211 1.03 32.55 25.71
N LEU A 212 0.61 32.28 24.47
CA LEU A 212 1.25 32.81 23.27
C LEU A 212 1.13 34.34 23.17
N THR A 213 -0.06 34.91 23.38
CA THR A 213 -0.28 36.36 23.31
C THR A 213 0.40 37.10 24.47
N SER A 214 0.42 36.52 25.66
CA SER A 214 1.16 37.07 26.81
C SER A 214 2.67 37.13 26.53
N ASN A 215 3.25 36.04 26.02
CA ASN A 215 4.66 36.02 25.63
C ASN A 215 4.98 37.04 24.52
N PHE A 216 4.08 37.19 23.54
CA PHE A 216 4.21 38.20 22.50
C PHE A 216 4.15 39.63 23.04
N ALA A 217 3.20 39.94 23.93
CA ALA A 217 3.10 41.26 24.56
C ALA A 217 4.37 41.61 25.36
N ASN A 218 4.91 40.62 26.10
CA ASN A 218 6.15 40.78 26.86
C ASN A 218 7.37 41.00 25.97
N ALA A 219 7.41 40.43 24.76
CA ALA A 219 8.47 40.66 23.79
C ALA A 219 8.43 42.06 23.16
N TYR A 220 7.25 42.69 23.11
CA TYR A 220 7.02 44.01 22.54
C TYR A 220 6.36 44.98 23.53
N PRO A 221 7.00 45.30 24.68
CA PRO A 221 6.39 46.15 25.70
C PRO A 221 6.23 47.59 25.22
N ASN A 222 5.22 48.27 25.75
CA ASN A 222 4.99 49.72 25.61
C ASN A 222 4.75 50.21 24.17
N LYS A 223 4.24 49.35 23.27
CA LYS A 223 3.78 49.77 21.93
C LYS A 223 2.34 50.21 22.03
N LYS A 224 2.09 51.51 21.79
CA LYS A 224 0.83 52.18 22.14
C LYS A 224 -0.25 52.05 21.07
N ASN A 225 0.14 51.73 19.84
CA ASN A 225 -0.76 51.51 18.72
C ASN A 225 -0.24 50.42 17.79
N LEU A 226 -1.10 49.98 16.88
CA LEU A 226 -0.82 48.91 15.92
C LEU A 226 0.33 49.26 14.95
N ASP A 227 0.48 50.52 14.57
CA ASP A 227 1.51 50.97 13.62
C ASP A 227 2.90 50.92 14.24
N GLU A 228 3.04 51.41 15.48
CA GLU A 228 4.27 51.29 16.26
C GLU A 228 4.65 49.82 16.48
N LEU A 229 3.68 48.97 16.77
CA LEU A 229 3.91 47.54 16.97
C LEU A 229 4.36 46.84 15.68
N ALA A 230 3.67 47.09 14.57
CA ALA A 230 4.01 46.50 13.26
C ALA A 230 5.40 46.94 12.77
N ASN A 231 5.75 48.21 12.97
CA ASN A 231 7.09 48.72 12.66
C ASN A 231 8.16 48.06 13.54
N ALA A 232 7.91 47.90 14.84
CA ALA A 232 8.84 47.22 15.75
C ALA A 232 9.08 45.75 15.36
N ILE A 233 8.05 45.05 14.88
CA ILE A 233 8.17 43.68 14.38
C ILE A 233 9.03 43.66 13.12
N LYS A 234 8.70 44.49 12.13
CA LYS A 234 9.47 44.58 10.87
C LYS A 234 10.94 44.90 11.14
N GLU A 235 11.21 45.84 12.04
CA GLU A 235 12.58 46.16 12.43
C GLU A 235 13.31 44.98 13.09
N ALA A 236 12.65 44.23 13.98
CA ALA A 236 13.24 43.06 14.61
C ALA A 236 13.67 42.02 13.53
N PHE A 237 12.79 41.73 12.56
CA PHE A 237 13.11 40.81 11.46
C PHE A 237 14.17 41.36 10.50
N ASN A 238 14.22 42.67 10.27
CA ASN A 238 15.27 43.28 9.44
C ASN A 238 16.65 43.25 10.11
N LYS A 239 16.70 43.42 11.44
CA LYS A 239 17.94 43.44 12.24
C LYS A 239 18.42 42.05 12.66
N VAL A 240 17.67 40.98 12.36
CA VAL A 240 18.08 39.61 12.71
C VAL A 240 19.24 39.19 11.79
N ASN A 241 20.45 39.20 12.37
CA ASN A 241 21.67 38.78 11.70
C ASN A 241 21.89 37.28 11.97
N ASN A 242 22.12 36.91 13.24
CA ASN A 242 22.40 35.53 13.69
C ASN A 242 21.57 35.05 14.90
N ASN A 243 20.98 35.95 15.71
CA ASN A 243 20.19 35.56 16.88
C ASN A 243 18.71 35.29 16.53
N TRP A 244 18.46 34.16 15.89
CA TRP A 244 17.12 33.76 15.50
C TRP A 244 16.21 33.29 16.64
N ASN A 245 16.78 33.10 17.84
CA ASN A 245 16.05 32.70 19.04
C ASN A 245 15.58 33.91 19.87
N ASP A 246 15.72 35.14 19.34
CA ASP A 246 15.18 36.34 19.97
C ASP A 246 13.67 36.17 20.20
N ALA A 247 13.21 36.44 21.42
CA ALA A 247 11.81 36.32 21.82
C ALA A 247 10.88 37.06 20.85
N LYS A 248 11.27 38.25 20.37
CA LYS A 248 10.48 39.05 19.41
C LYS A 248 10.20 38.29 18.10
N ILE A 249 11.22 37.59 17.60
CA ILE A 249 11.14 36.81 16.37
C ILE A 249 10.31 35.55 16.59
N VAL A 250 10.60 34.82 17.67
CA VAL A 250 9.94 33.55 17.99
C VAL A 250 8.45 33.75 18.28
N THR A 251 8.08 34.73 19.10
CA THR A 251 6.67 34.95 19.49
C THR A 251 5.81 35.39 18.32
N PHE A 252 6.32 36.26 17.44
CA PHE A 252 5.57 36.65 16.23
C PHE A 252 5.45 35.49 15.23
N THR A 253 6.52 34.71 15.04
CA THR A 253 6.47 33.50 14.19
C THR A 253 5.46 32.49 14.73
N ASN A 254 5.35 32.33 16.05
CA ASN A 254 4.35 31.48 16.68
C ASN A 254 2.92 32.01 16.46
N MET A 255 2.68 33.32 16.49
CA MET A 255 1.37 33.89 16.11
C MET A 255 1.00 33.55 14.67
N VAL A 256 1.94 33.72 13.74
CA VAL A 256 1.75 33.36 12.32
C VAL A 256 1.39 31.88 12.19
N ASN A 257 2.13 30.99 12.84
CA ASN A 257 1.85 29.56 12.83
C ASN A 257 0.51 29.20 13.50
N GLY A 258 0.10 29.91 14.55
CA GLY A 258 -1.20 29.74 15.20
C GLY A 258 -2.38 30.07 14.28
N LEU A 259 -2.18 30.96 13.30
CA LEU A 259 -3.18 31.32 12.28
C LEU A 259 -3.12 30.45 11.02
N GLY A 260 -2.29 29.42 11.00
CA GLY A 260 -2.14 28.50 9.85
C GLY A 260 -0.90 28.73 8.99
N GLY A 261 0.07 29.53 9.44
CA GLY A 261 1.35 29.75 8.76
C GLY A 261 1.28 30.78 7.63
N ILE A 262 2.38 30.89 6.86
CA ILE A 262 2.46 31.79 5.70
C ILE A 262 1.74 31.13 4.52
N ASN A 263 0.49 31.51 4.31
CA ASN A 263 -0.28 31.01 3.18
C ASN A 263 0.04 31.77 1.89
N ASN A 264 0.38 31.01 0.84
CA ASN A 264 0.51 31.51 -0.53
C ASN A 264 -0.83 31.36 -1.27
N GLN A 265 -1.86 32.09 -0.83
CA GLN A 265 -3.02 32.31 -1.70
C GLN A 265 -2.74 33.56 -2.55
N ASN A 266 -2.75 33.41 -3.87
CA ASN A 266 -2.81 34.55 -4.78
C ASN A 266 -4.13 35.28 -4.52
N SER A 267 -4.05 36.55 -4.15
CA SER A 267 -5.14 37.44 -3.73
C SER A 267 -6.13 37.82 -4.84
N SER A 268 -6.25 37.00 -5.89
CA SER A 268 -7.04 37.29 -7.09
C SER A 268 -7.90 36.08 -7.45
N GLY A 269 -9.03 35.94 -6.74
CA GLY A 269 -10.08 34.96 -7.03
C GLY A 269 -10.65 34.39 -5.74
N GLN A 270 -11.98 34.27 -5.67
CA GLN A 270 -12.71 33.64 -4.57
C GLN A 270 -12.21 32.20 -4.33
N ASN A 271 -11.22 32.05 -3.46
CA ASN A 271 -10.66 30.75 -3.12
C ASN A 271 -10.92 30.49 -1.63
N ASP A 272 -12.08 29.89 -1.35
CA ASP A 272 -12.63 29.68 0.00
C ASP A 272 -11.88 28.63 0.85
N ASN A 273 -10.79 28.04 0.33
CA ASN A 273 -10.08 26.92 0.95
C ASN A 273 -8.72 27.35 1.53
N LEU A 274 -8.64 27.48 2.85
CA LEU A 274 -7.40 27.69 3.60
C LEU A 274 -6.57 26.40 3.62
N ILE A 275 -5.26 26.45 3.38
CA ILE A 275 -4.33 25.33 3.63
C ILE A 275 -3.48 25.69 4.85
N ILE A 276 -3.34 24.79 5.82
CA ILE A 276 -2.53 25.02 7.01
C ILE A 276 -1.08 24.64 6.71
N THR A 277 -0.15 25.55 7.02
CA THR A 277 1.30 25.36 6.82
C THR A 277 2.08 25.62 8.10
N TYR A 278 3.35 25.18 8.13
CA TYR A 278 4.31 25.53 9.18
C TYR A 278 5.40 26.39 8.59
N SER A 279 5.72 27.49 9.28
CA SER A 279 6.65 28.51 8.81
C SER A 279 7.80 28.72 9.80
N SER A 280 9.03 28.76 9.29
CA SER A 280 10.21 29.10 10.06
C SER A 280 10.37 30.63 10.21
N PRO A 281 11.17 31.11 11.18
CA PRO A 281 11.50 32.52 11.29
C PRO A 281 12.10 33.12 10.01
N LYS A 282 12.91 32.35 9.27
CA LYS A 282 13.49 32.79 7.99
C LYS A 282 12.43 32.97 6.92
N GLU A 283 11.44 32.07 6.85
CA GLU A 283 10.33 32.20 5.90
C GLU A 283 9.45 33.40 6.24
N VAL A 284 9.19 33.65 7.53
CA VAL A 284 8.47 34.86 7.99
C VAL A 284 9.24 36.13 7.63
N LYS A 285 10.56 36.15 7.85
CA LYS A 285 11.41 37.26 7.41
C LYS A 285 11.24 37.50 5.91
N ASN A 286 11.36 36.45 5.10
CA ASN A 286 11.22 36.55 3.65
C ASN A 286 9.87 37.13 3.26
N LYS A 287 8.76 36.70 3.87
CA LYS A 287 7.42 37.25 3.61
C LYS A 287 7.32 38.75 3.95
N ILE A 288 7.96 39.17 5.04
CA ILE A 288 8.02 40.58 5.45
C ILE A 288 8.86 41.42 4.45
N THR A 289 9.93 40.84 3.88
CA THR A 289 10.90 41.58 3.05
C THR A 289 10.66 41.53 1.54
N THR A 290 10.11 40.45 0.97
CA THR A 290 9.93 40.25 -0.50
C THR A 290 8.61 40.77 -1.08
N SER A 291 7.83 41.48 -0.26
CA SER A 291 6.53 42.03 -0.65
C SER A 291 6.70 43.14 -1.72
N ASN A 292 6.57 42.77 -3.00
CA ASN A 292 6.70 43.66 -4.16
C ASN A 292 5.86 44.95 -4.00
N ASN A 293 6.46 46.10 -4.31
CA ASN A 293 5.88 47.46 -4.29
C ASN A 293 5.73 48.15 -2.93
N GLY A 294 6.77 48.14 -2.10
CA GLY A 294 7.06 49.23 -1.13
C GLY A 294 6.16 49.39 0.10
N LYS A 295 4.94 48.81 0.14
CA LYS A 295 3.97 48.96 1.25
C LYS A 295 3.54 47.65 1.94
N ASN A 296 3.82 46.47 1.39
CA ASN A 296 3.04 45.27 1.74
C ASN A 296 3.51 44.46 2.98
N GLY A 297 4.70 44.69 3.55
CA GLY A 297 5.19 43.91 4.71
C GLY A 297 4.59 44.35 6.06
N ILE A 298 4.44 45.66 6.26
CA ILE A 298 3.81 46.22 7.47
C ILE A 298 2.32 45.89 7.47
N ASP A 299 1.65 46.05 6.33
CA ASP A 299 0.22 45.77 6.19
C ASP A 299 -0.09 44.30 6.46
N TRP A 300 0.75 43.36 6.00
CA TRP A 300 0.62 41.95 6.33
C TRP A 300 0.78 41.65 7.83
N ILE A 301 1.72 42.31 8.52
CA ILE A 301 1.86 42.20 9.97
C ILE A 301 0.59 42.71 10.66
N LYS A 302 0.09 43.89 10.26
CA LYS A 302 -1.14 44.45 10.81
C LYS A 302 -2.34 43.53 10.59
N GLU A 303 -2.47 42.94 9.40
CA GLU A 303 -3.52 41.97 9.08
C GLU A 303 -3.42 40.75 10.00
N THR A 304 -2.21 40.21 10.19
CA THR A 304 -1.95 39.06 11.07
C THR A 304 -2.37 39.36 12.52
N LEU A 305 -1.97 40.51 13.05
CA LEU A 305 -2.30 40.92 14.42
C LEU A 305 -3.80 41.15 14.62
N ASN A 306 -4.47 41.76 13.64
CA ASN A 306 -5.92 41.99 13.67
C ASN A 306 -6.75 40.70 13.61
N LYS A 307 -6.21 39.61 13.04
CA LYS A 307 -6.88 38.30 13.08
C LYS A 307 -6.87 37.69 14.49
N VAL A 308 -5.83 37.96 15.29
CA VAL A 308 -5.69 37.43 16.66
C VAL A 308 -6.51 38.21 17.68
N SER A 309 -6.57 39.54 17.57
CA SER A 309 -7.26 40.41 18.55
C SER A 309 -8.02 41.53 17.85
N ASP A 310 -9.31 41.67 18.16
CA ASP A 310 -10.14 42.77 17.64
C ASP A 310 -9.71 44.14 18.17
N ASN A 311 -9.01 44.16 19.31
CA ASN A 311 -8.48 45.36 19.93
C ASN A 311 -7.01 45.62 19.55
N ALA A 312 -6.47 44.98 18.50
CA ALA A 312 -5.07 45.13 18.10
C ALA A 312 -4.62 46.60 17.89
N ASN A 313 -5.55 47.52 17.67
CA ASN A 313 -5.31 48.97 17.63
C ASN A 313 -4.69 49.53 18.91
N SER A 314 -4.92 48.91 20.08
CA SER A 314 -4.30 49.28 21.37
C SER A 314 -2.86 48.74 21.52
N GLY A 315 -2.24 48.27 20.43
CA GLY A 315 -0.86 47.81 20.39
C GLY A 315 -0.62 46.60 21.31
N SER A 316 0.46 46.64 22.09
CA SER A 316 0.88 45.53 22.95
C SER A 316 -0.11 45.16 24.07
N ILE A 317 -0.93 46.13 24.53
CA ILE A 317 -1.93 45.93 25.59
C ILE A 317 -2.99 44.92 25.15
N ALA A 318 -3.39 44.98 23.88
CA ALA A 318 -4.42 44.12 23.29
C ALA A 318 -4.11 42.61 23.36
N PHE A 319 -2.82 42.27 23.48
CA PHE A 319 -2.34 40.88 23.55
C PHE A 319 -2.06 40.42 24.99
N ASN A 320 -1.75 41.36 25.89
CA ASN A 320 -1.62 41.08 27.32
C ASN A 320 -2.99 40.80 27.96
N GLU A 321 -4.00 41.57 27.54
CA GLU A 321 -5.39 41.44 27.99
C GLU A 321 -6.24 40.63 26.99
N TRP A 322 -5.60 39.71 26.27
CA TRP A 322 -6.24 38.98 25.19
C TRP A 322 -7.41 38.13 25.70
N ASN A 323 -8.52 38.24 24.99
CA ASN A 323 -9.68 37.36 25.09
C ASN A 323 -10.00 36.79 23.70
N PRO A 324 -10.67 35.63 23.60
CA PRO A 324 -11.07 35.06 22.32
C PRO A 324 -11.87 36.05 21.47
N SER A 325 -11.44 36.26 20.21
CA SER A 325 -12.10 37.14 19.25
C SER A 325 -13.09 36.37 18.38
N TYR A 326 -14.36 36.77 18.34
CA TYR A 326 -15.39 36.16 17.48
C TYR A 326 -15.45 36.84 16.10
N ASN A 327 -14.30 36.94 15.46
CA ASN A 327 -14.09 37.84 14.32
C ASN A 327 -13.92 37.12 12.97
N TYR A 328 -14.15 35.81 12.93
CA TYR A 328 -13.94 35.03 11.72
C TYR A 328 -14.82 35.53 10.56
N ALA A 329 -16.14 35.66 10.78
CA ALA A 329 -17.08 36.14 9.77
C ALA A 329 -16.86 37.62 9.40
N THR A 330 -16.64 38.49 10.39
CA THR A 330 -16.50 39.94 10.20
C THR A 330 -15.19 40.34 9.53
N LYS A 331 -14.15 39.49 9.61
CA LYS A 331 -12.85 39.68 8.94
C LYS A 331 -12.71 38.87 7.66
N ASN A 332 -13.82 38.46 7.04
CA ASN A 332 -13.85 37.68 5.79
C ASN A 332 -13.00 36.41 5.86
N GLY A 333 -13.15 35.61 6.93
CA GLY A 333 -12.56 34.28 7.02
C GLY A 333 -12.97 33.40 5.83
N PRO A 334 -12.14 32.41 5.45
CA PRO A 334 -12.46 31.50 4.36
C PRO A 334 -13.82 30.83 4.59
N LYS A 335 -14.77 31.08 3.67
CA LYS A 335 -16.21 30.80 3.89
C LYS A 335 -16.51 29.32 4.08
N ASN A 336 -15.72 28.46 3.46
CA ASN A 336 -15.99 27.03 3.42
C ASN A 336 -15.14 26.25 4.42
N PHE A 337 -14.10 26.85 5.02
CA PHE A 337 -13.20 26.16 5.94
C PHE A 337 -13.92 25.62 7.17
N ILE A 338 -13.57 24.40 7.55
CA ILE A 338 -14.01 23.75 8.78
C ILE A 338 -12.82 23.34 9.63
N ASN A 339 -12.95 23.43 10.94
CA ASN A 339 -11.91 22.96 11.86
C ASN A 339 -11.99 21.44 12.07
N TYR A 340 -11.07 20.92 12.89
CA TYR A 340 -10.98 19.49 13.25
C TYR A 340 -12.22 18.94 14.00
N ASN A 341 -13.11 19.82 14.50
CA ASN A 341 -14.38 19.46 15.11
C ASN A 341 -15.54 19.43 14.09
N ASN A 342 -15.26 19.57 12.79
CA ASN A 342 -16.25 19.63 11.72
C ASN A 342 -17.22 20.83 11.87
N GLN A 343 -16.68 21.98 12.29
CA GLN A 343 -17.43 23.20 12.53
C GLN A 343 -16.76 24.39 11.83
N THR A 344 -17.56 25.33 11.35
CA THR A 344 -17.05 26.63 10.90
C THR A 344 -16.51 27.39 12.11
N PRO A 345 -15.22 27.79 12.11
CA PRO A 345 -14.64 28.55 13.22
C PRO A 345 -15.40 29.85 13.49
N GLN A 346 -15.53 30.21 14.77
CA GLN A 346 -16.01 31.52 15.18
C GLN A 346 -14.86 32.52 15.30
N SER A 347 -13.62 32.02 15.47
CA SER A 347 -12.39 32.79 15.55
C SER A 347 -11.31 32.26 14.61
N TRP A 348 -10.43 33.13 14.12
CA TRP A 348 -9.18 32.70 13.48
C TRP A 348 -8.28 31.86 14.40
N THR A 349 -8.44 32.01 15.72
CA THR A 349 -7.67 31.28 16.73
C THR A 349 -8.12 29.81 16.90
N GLU A 350 -9.22 29.40 16.29
CA GLU A 350 -9.75 28.02 16.33
C GLU A 350 -9.27 27.13 15.17
N ILE A 351 -8.45 27.67 14.26
CA ILE A 351 -8.00 26.98 13.03
C ILE A 351 -6.96 25.89 13.33
N VAL A 352 -6.00 26.17 14.21
CA VAL A 352 -4.83 25.32 14.46
C VAL A 352 -4.84 24.78 15.89
N LYS A 353 -4.54 23.49 16.07
CA LYS A 353 -4.41 22.84 17.39
C LYS A 353 -2.97 22.73 17.88
N GLN A 354 -2.00 22.66 16.96
CA GLN A 354 -0.57 22.48 17.26
C GLN A 354 0.30 23.35 16.37
N ILE A 355 1.33 23.96 16.96
CA ILE A 355 2.33 24.79 16.27
C ILE A 355 3.72 24.14 16.32
N PRO A 356 4.61 24.44 15.36
CA PRO A 356 5.96 23.89 15.36
C PRO A 356 6.83 24.58 16.43
N LEU A 357 7.79 23.84 16.98
CA LEU A 357 8.89 24.42 17.76
C LEU A 357 9.93 24.99 16.79
N LEU A 358 10.58 26.07 17.22
CA LEU A 358 11.53 26.83 16.41
C LEU A 358 12.91 26.76 17.05
N GLU A 359 13.96 26.62 16.25
CA GLU A 359 15.34 26.59 16.73
C GLU A 359 16.29 27.17 15.67
N ASN A 360 17.09 28.15 16.04
CA ASN A 360 18.14 28.75 15.20
C ASN A 360 17.65 29.22 13.82
N GLY A 361 16.42 29.74 13.77
CA GLY A 361 15.81 30.31 12.56
C GLY A 361 15.17 29.29 11.63
N GLU A 362 15.17 28.02 12.03
CA GLU A 362 14.55 26.90 11.33
C GLU A 362 13.44 26.28 12.19
N LEU A 363 12.70 25.35 11.60
CA LEU A 363 11.81 24.46 12.33
C LEU A 363 12.65 23.45 13.11
N LYS A 364 12.33 23.23 14.38
CA LYS A 364 13.05 22.29 15.23
C LYS A 364 12.74 20.86 14.82
N ALA A 365 13.78 20.10 14.50
CA ALA A 365 13.66 18.69 14.13
C ALA A 365 13.40 17.81 15.37
N ASP A 366 12.52 16.83 15.24
CA ASP A 366 12.22 15.80 16.24
C ASP A 366 13.47 14.90 16.46
N PRO A 367 13.88 14.57 17.70
CA PRO A 367 15.10 13.81 18.01
C PRO A 367 15.16 12.35 17.52
N ILE A 368 14.38 11.95 16.53
CA ILE A 368 14.34 10.58 15.99
C ILE A 368 14.64 10.60 14.46
N LYS A 369 15.08 9.47 13.90
CA LYS A 369 16.02 9.29 12.77
C LYS A 369 15.41 9.29 11.34
N GLY A 370 15.71 10.26 10.48
CA GLY A 370 15.24 10.27 9.07
C GLY A 370 14.98 11.67 8.46
N GLU A 371 14.56 11.77 7.20
CA GLU A 371 14.04 12.99 6.56
C GLU A 371 12.58 13.32 6.96
N TYR A 372 12.13 14.57 6.72
CA TYR A 372 10.81 15.05 7.11
C TYR A 372 9.65 14.34 6.40
N GLY A 373 8.67 13.86 7.18
CA GLY A 373 7.29 13.63 6.73
C GLY A 373 7.06 12.50 5.72
N SER A 374 8.10 11.72 5.44
CA SER A 374 8.08 10.60 4.50
C SER A 374 8.80 9.40 5.13
N ILE A 375 8.57 8.24 4.53
CA ILE A 375 9.36 7.03 4.83
C ILE A 375 10.84 7.34 4.53
N SER A 376 11.76 6.94 5.42
CA SER A 376 13.20 7.17 5.22
C SER A 376 13.68 6.54 3.91
N ASN A 377 14.79 7.02 3.35
CA ASN A 377 15.30 6.51 2.07
C ASN A 377 15.55 4.98 2.10
N SER A 378 15.95 4.42 3.23
CA SER A 378 16.22 2.97 3.38
C SER A 378 14.93 2.16 3.51
N GLN A 379 13.95 2.68 4.24
CA GLN A 379 12.62 2.08 4.27
C GLN A 379 11.92 2.18 2.90
N ARG A 380 12.08 3.29 2.17
CA ARG A 380 11.57 3.47 0.80
C ARG A 380 12.21 2.45 -0.13
N TYR A 381 13.51 2.24 -0.01
CA TYR A 381 14.21 1.17 -0.75
C TYR A 381 13.56 -0.20 -0.52
N ALA A 382 13.26 -0.55 0.74
CA ALA A 382 12.59 -1.81 1.07
C ALA A 382 11.16 -1.90 0.52
N ILE A 383 10.40 -0.81 0.52
CA ILE A 383 9.06 -0.79 -0.10
C ILE A 383 9.15 -0.94 -1.61
N ASN A 384 10.00 -0.18 -2.29
CA ASN A 384 10.19 -0.27 -3.73
C ASN A 384 10.59 -1.70 -4.12
N ASN A 385 11.51 -2.31 -3.38
CA ASN A 385 11.91 -3.71 -3.60
C ASN A 385 10.73 -4.68 -3.39
N TYR A 386 9.92 -4.49 -2.35
CA TYR A 386 8.71 -5.29 -2.11
C TYR A 386 7.74 -5.15 -3.27
N PHE A 387 7.43 -3.90 -3.65
CA PHE A 387 6.48 -3.57 -4.70
C PHE A 387 6.88 -4.19 -6.04
N ASN A 388 8.16 -4.11 -6.40
CA ASN A 388 8.69 -4.67 -7.63
C ASN A 388 8.69 -6.22 -7.65
N SER A 389 9.02 -6.85 -6.51
CA SER A 389 9.18 -8.32 -6.39
C SER A 389 7.89 -9.08 -6.09
N GLU A 390 7.06 -8.58 -5.18
CA GLU A 390 5.81 -9.20 -4.75
C GLU A 390 4.59 -8.72 -5.51
N LYS A 391 4.68 -7.59 -6.24
CA LYS A 391 3.63 -7.01 -7.08
C LYS A 391 2.28 -6.95 -6.35
N PRO A 392 2.21 -6.24 -5.21
CA PRO A 392 1.04 -6.25 -4.34
C PRO A 392 -0.16 -5.57 -5.02
N VAL A 393 -1.34 -6.18 -4.89
CA VAL A 393 -2.62 -5.66 -5.39
C VAL A 393 -3.65 -5.66 -4.26
N VAL A 394 -4.42 -4.58 -4.20
CA VAL A 394 -5.59 -4.44 -3.32
C VAL A 394 -6.84 -4.57 -4.16
N PHE A 395 -7.82 -5.29 -3.62
CA PHE A 395 -9.11 -5.45 -4.27
C PHE A 395 -10.23 -5.58 -3.23
N SER A 396 -11.40 -5.13 -3.65
CA SER A 396 -12.66 -5.25 -2.91
C SER A 396 -13.55 -6.24 -3.64
N ASP A 397 -14.11 -7.20 -2.90
CA ASP A 397 -14.81 -8.33 -3.51
C ASP A 397 -16.22 -8.52 -2.94
N LEU A 398 -17.20 -8.64 -3.84
CA LEU A 398 -18.58 -8.97 -3.53
C LEU A 398 -18.90 -10.36 -4.08
N ILE A 399 -19.33 -11.25 -3.18
CA ILE A 399 -19.50 -12.67 -3.46
C ILE A 399 -20.99 -13.02 -3.36
N PHE A 400 -21.57 -13.52 -4.45
CA PHE A 400 -22.88 -14.18 -4.47
C PHE A 400 -22.67 -15.67 -4.20
N LYS A 401 -22.94 -16.11 -2.97
CA LYS A 401 -22.63 -17.48 -2.55
C LYS A 401 -23.50 -18.50 -3.25
N PHE A 402 -23.00 -19.72 -3.46
CA PHE A 402 -23.83 -20.82 -3.99
C PHE A 402 -25.02 -21.17 -3.06
N ALA A 403 -26.15 -21.57 -3.66
CA ALA A 403 -27.41 -21.86 -2.98
C ALA A 403 -27.36 -23.14 -2.15
N ASN A 404 -26.53 -24.09 -2.56
CA ASN A 404 -26.59 -25.47 -2.11
C ASN A 404 -25.34 -25.91 -1.33
N ASN A 405 -24.62 -24.99 -0.69
CA ASN A 405 -23.38 -25.27 0.07
C ASN A 405 -22.38 -26.18 -0.68
N LYS A 406 -22.08 -25.82 -1.93
CA LYS A 406 -21.12 -26.56 -2.77
C LYS A 406 -19.73 -26.54 -2.12
N THR A 407 -19.07 -27.69 -2.09
CA THR A 407 -17.65 -27.77 -1.70
C THR A 407 -16.75 -27.42 -2.88
N SER A 408 -15.50 -27.04 -2.65
CA SER A 408 -14.52 -26.83 -3.74
C SER A 408 -14.41 -28.04 -4.68
N ALA A 409 -14.58 -29.25 -4.14
CA ALA A 409 -14.60 -30.49 -4.92
C ALA A 409 -15.82 -30.61 -5.86
N ASP A 410 -16.95 -29.97 -5.53
CA ASP A 410 -18.13 -29.97 -6.40
C ASP A 410 -17.97 -28.97 -7.55
N ILE A 411 -17.33 -27.83 -7.29
CA ILE A 411 -17.01 -26.83 -8.32
C ILE A 411 -16.03 -27.40 -9.34
N GLU A 412 -15.02 -28.15 -8.88
CA GLU A 412 -14.09 -28.87 -9.75
C GLU A 412 -14.73 -29.96 -10.63
N LYS A 413 -15.91 -30.45 -10.24
CA LYS A 413 -16.65 -31.50 -10.97
C LYS A 413 -17.60 -30.93 -12.00
N ASN A 414 -18.45 -29.99 -11.58
CA ASN A 414 -19.55 -29.46 -12.39
C ASN A 414 -19.99 -28.09 -11.86
N LEU A 415 -19.82 -27.08 -12.69
CA LEU A 415 -20.15 -25.69 -12.42
C LEU A 415 -21.24 -25.19 -13.37
N SER A 416 -22.49 -25.30 -12.93
CA SER A 416 -23.66 -24.79 -13.64
C SER A 416 -24.41 -23.73 -12.81
N LEU A 417 -25.31 -22.99 -13.46
CA LEU A 417 -26.14 -21.97 -12.79
C LEU A 417 -27.07 -22.60 -11.73
N LYS A 418 -27.33 -23.90 -11.81
CA LYS A 418 -28.03 -24.67 -10.77
C LYS A 418 -27.38 -24.50 -9.39
N SER A 419 -26.09 -24.19 -9.32
CA SER A 419 -25.39 -23.91 -8.06
C SER A 419 -25.78 -22.55 -7.46
N LEU A 420 -26.29 -21.60 -8.25
CA LEU A 420 -26.74 -20.29 -7.77
C LEU A 420 -28.25 -20.15 -7.60
N ILE A 421 -29.07 -21.05 -8.16
CA ILE A 421 -30.53 -20.95 -8.11
C ILE A 421 -31.11 -21.99 -7.13
N PRO A 422 -31.96 -21.59 -6.17
CA PRO A 422 -32.73 -22.52 -5.35
C PRO A 422 -33.63 -23.41 -6.22
N ILE A 423 -33.59 -24.70 -5.96
CA ILE A 423 -34.35 -25.73 -6.70
C ILE A 423 -35.24 -26.58 -5.77
N ASP A 424 -35.13 -26.37 -4.47
CA ASP A 424 -35.89 -27.02 -3.42
C ASP A 424 -37.17 -26.24 -3.08
N GLY A 425 -38.28 -26.95 -2.85
CA GLY A 425 -39.59 -26.35 -2.56
C GLY A 425 -40.47 -26.09 -3.78
N SER A 426 -41.72 -25.67 -3.57
CA SER A 426 -42.69 -25.43 -4.66
C SER A 426 -43.67 -24.32 -4.31
N GLY A 427 -44.24 -23.68 -5.34
CA GLY A 427 -45.22 -22.60 -5.15
C GLY A 427 -44.61 -21.43 -4.38
N GLN A 428 -45.33 -20.94 -3.37
CA GLN A 428 -44.98 -19.72 -2.64
C GLN A 428 -43.65 -19.85 -1.85
N ASP A 429 -43.30 -21.04 -1.36
CA ASP A 429 -42.02 -21.29 -0.69
C ASP A 429 -40.83 -21.01 -1.62
N LEU A 430 -40.88 -21.56 -2.85
CA LEU A 430 -39.87 -21.33 -3.87
C LEU A 430 -39.83 -19.86 -4.32
N THR A 431 -41.00 -19.23 -4.47
CA THR A 431 -41.09 -17.79 -4.77
C THR A 431 -40.35 -16.95 -3.72
N SER A 432 -40.60 -17.20 -2.43
CA SER A 432 -39.95 -16.46 -1.34
C SER A 432 -38.44 -16.69 -1.31
N LYS A 433 -37.97 -17.93 -1.49
CA LYS A 433 -36.53 -18.26 -1.56
C LYS A 433 -35.84 -17.56 -2.74
N LEU A 434 -36.45 -17.55 -3.91
CA LEU A 434 -35.91 -16.89 -5.11
C LEU A 434 -35.80 -15.38 -4.92
N ILE A 435 -36.88 -14.74 -4.43
CA ILE A 435 -36.91 -13.29 -4.20
C ILE A 435 -35.85 -12.91 -3.15
N GLN A 436 -35.82 -13.60 -2.00
CA GLN A 436 -34.87 -13.31 -0.92
C GLN A 436 -33.41 -13.43 -1.38
N ARG A 437 -33.12 -14.37 -2.28
CA ARG A 437 -31.76 -14.67 -2.73
C ARG A 437 -31.23 -13.73 -3.81
N PHE A 438 -32.10 -13.23 -4.68
CA PHE A 438 -31.71 -12.33 -5.77
C PHE A 438 -32.03 -10.86 -5.48
N GLN A 439 -32.54 -10.56 -4.27
CA GLN A 439 -32.81 -9.21 -3.82
C GLN A 439 -31.54 -8.33 -3.87
N GLY A 440 -31.65 -7.16 -4.50
CA GLY A 440 -30.58 -6.16 -4.56
C GLY A 440 -29.45 -6.44 -5.56
N VAL A 441 -29.38 -7.64 -6.14
CA VAL A 441 -28.34 -8.03 -7.10
C VAL A 441 -28.41 -7.18 -8.39
N GLN A 442 -29.62 -6.98 -8.91
CA GLN A 442 -29.84 -6.11 -10.07
C GLN A 442 -29.27 -4.72 -9.82
N SER A 443 -29.62 -4.08 -8.72
CA SER A 443 -29.15 -2.73 -8.43
C SER A 443 -27.63 -2.69 -8.26
N VAL A 444 -27.00 -3.70 -7.66
CA VAL A 444 -25.52 -3.78 -7.62
C VAL A 444 -24.93 -3.73 -9.03
N LEU A 445 -25.37 -4.63 -9.90
CA LEU A 445 -24.81 -4.79 -11.24
C LEU A 445 -25.16 -3.64 -12.18
N GLU A 446 -26.38 -3.11 -12.09
CA GLU A 446 -26.85 -2.00 -12.91
C GLU A 446 -26.27 -0.66 -12.43
N THR A 447 -26.11 -0.48 -11.13
CA THR A 447 -25.89 0.84 -10.53
C THR A 447 -24.48 1.04 -9.99
N TYR A 448 -23.90 0.03 -9.33
CA TYR A 448 -22.59 0.16 -8.65
C TYR A 448 -21.44 -0.33 -9.51
N VAL A 449 -21.71 -1.24 -10.44
CA VAL A 449 -20.70 -1.79 -11.35
C VAL A 449 -20.56 -0.93 -12.61
N THR A 450 -21.58 -0.20 -13.05
CA THR A 450 -21.50 0.66 -14.23
C THR A 450 -20.53 1.82 -14.04
N SER A 451 -19.90 2.25 -15.14
CA SER A 451 -18.92 3.34 -15.11
C SER A 451 -19.60 4.65 -14.76
N ASP A 452 -18.93 5.47 -13.93
CA ASP A 452 -19.34 6.85 -13.67
C ASP A 452 -19.40 7.71 -14.94
N SER A 453 -18.76 7.26 -16.03
CA SER A 453 -18.79 7.86 -17.35
C SER A 453 -19.75 7.16 -18.30
N THR A 454 -20.97 7.66 -18.45
CA THR A 454 -21.74 7.42 -19.68
C THR A 454 -22.33 8.73 -20.20
N ASN A 455 -21.70 9.20 -21.29
CA ASN A 455 -22.28 9.86 -22.47
C ASN A 455 -23.24 11.04 -22.25
N THR A 456 -22.68 12.26 -22.29
CA THR A 456 -23.30 13.34 -23.07
C THR A 456 -22.47 13.57 -24.31
N SER A 457 -22.92 12.98 -25.42
CA SER A 457 -22.51 13.39 -26.75
C SER A 457 -22.97 14.83 -26.95
N GLY A 458 -22.03 15.78 -26.95
CA GLY A 458 -22.30 17.18 -27.26
C GLY A 458 -22.54 18.04 -26.02
N THR A 459 -21.86 19.19 -25.99
CA THR A 459 -21.93 20.29 -25.02
C THR A 459 -21.34 20.04 -23.62
N SER A 460 -20.18 20.67 -23.41
CA SER A 460 -19.53 21.02 -22.12
C SER A 460 -19.50 19.95 -21.04
N SER A 461 -18.30 19.38 -20.88
CA SER A 461 -17.83 18.55 -19.77
C SER A 461 -18.21 19.11 -18.39
N THR A 462 -19.35 18.69 -17.86
CA THR A 462 -19.62 18.70 -16.42
C THR A 462 -18.79 17.60 -15.78
N SER A 463 -17.85 17.99 -14.92
CA SER A 463 -16.99 17.07 -14.17
C SER A 463 -17.83 16.09 -13.35
N ASN A 464 -17.67 14.79 -13.58
CA ASN A 464 -18.36 13.77 -12.78
C ASN A 464 -17.94 13.88 -11.30
N ASN A 465 -18.93 14.02 -10.41
CA ASN A 465 -18.78 14.31 -8.99
C ASN A 465 -18.32 13.07 -8.19
N TYR A 466 -17.02 12.81 -8.15
CA TYR A 466 -16.43 11.98 -7.11
C TYR A 466 -16.56 12.69 -5.76
N THR A 467 -16.84 11.91 -4.72
CA THR A 467 -16.96 12.38 -3.34
C THR A 467 -15.78 11.81 -2.56
N ALA A 468 -14.69 12.57 -2.48
CA ALA A 468 -13.41 12.19 -1.86
C ALA A 468 -12.73 10.96 -2.49
N GLY A 469 -12.75 10.81 -3.81
CA GLY A 469 -12.03 9.76 -4.55
C GLY A 469 -12.72 8.39 -4.58
N LEU A 470 -13.96 8.28 -4.09
CA LEU A 470 -14.75 7.04 -4.10
C LEU A 470 -15.54 6.88 -5.41
N SER A 471 -15.52 5.71 -6.03
CA SER A 471 -16.50 5.32 -7.06
C SER A 471 -17.81 4.84 -6.42
N ARG A 472 -18.84 4.64 -7.24
CA ARG A 472 -20.11 4.05 -6.78
C ARG A 472 -19.88 2.72 -6.06
N PHE A 473 -19.10 1.82 -6.65
CA PHE A 473 -18.77 0.52 -6.07
C PHE A 473 -18.16 0.62 -4.65
N ASP A 474 -17.30 1.61 -4.40
CA ASP A 474 -16.61 1.76 -3.11
C ASP A 474 -17.57 2.06 -1.95
N THR A 475 -18.77 2.57 -2.27
CA THR A 475 -19.80 2.84 -1.24
C THR A 475 -20.28 1.58 -0.52
N ILE A 476 -20.12 0.41 -1.15
CA ILE A 476 -20.46 -0.90 -0.57
C ILE A 476 -19.53 -1.24 0.61
N PHE A 477 -18.31 -0.70 0.65
CA PHE A 477 -17.22 -1.14 1.54
C PHE A 477 -16.87 -0.13 2.67
N ARG A 478 -17.71 0.88 2.94
CA ARG A 478 -17.40 1.97 3.90
C ARG A 478 -17.38 1.56 5.39
N GLY A 479 -16.53 2.22 6.19
CA GLY A 479 -16.25 1.91 7.59
C GLY A 479 -17.39 2.07 8.62
N GLU A 480 -17.15 1.41 9.77
CA GLU A 480 -17.98 1.11 10.97
C GLU A 480 -19.33 0.40 10.79
N ASP A 481 -20.21 0.84 9.91
CA ASP A 481 -21.51 0.19 9.64
C ASP A 481 -21.66 -0.13 8.14
N ALA A 482 -20.72 -0.93 7.61
CA ALA A 482 -20.70 -1.37 6.22
C ALA A 482 -21.89 -2.27 5.90
N LYS A 483 -23.03 -1.67 5.57
CA LYS A 483 -24.17 -2.41 5.09
C LYS A 483 -25.01 -1.47 4.20
N ILE A 484 -25.39 -1.92 3.02
CA ILE A 484 -26.33 -1.24 2.11
C ILE A 484 -27.69 -2.00 2.09
N LYS A 485 -28.81 -1.46 2.62
CA LYS A 485 -30.15 -2.16 2.75
C LYS A 485 -30.77 -1.92 1.43
N ALA A 486 -30.93 -2.93 0.57
CA ALA A 486 -32.13 -2.91 -0.24
C ALA A 486 -33.31 -2.83 0.74
N ASN A 487 -34.13 -1.77 0.70
CA ASN A 487 -35.28 -1.66 1.59
C ASN A 487 -36.19 -2.88 1.41
N THR A 488 -36.26 -3.75 2.42
CA THR A 488 -37.00 -5.03 2.39
C THR A 488 -38.49 -4.87 2.71
N THR A 489 -38.91 -3.67 3.10
CA THR A 489 -40.27 -3.35 3.52
C THR A 489 -41.02 -2.54 2.47
N ASN A 490 -41.64 -3.26 1.53
CA ASN A 490 -42.83 -2.83 0.78
C ASN A 490 -42.80 -1.53 -0.05
N LYS A 491 -41.66 -1.08 -0.60
CA LYS A 491 -41.68 -0.11 -1.71
C LYS A 491 -40.59 -0.38 -2.75
N ASN A 492 -41.03 -0.63 -3.99
CA ASN A 492 -40.23 -0.68 -5.21
C ASN A 492 -39.70 0.70 -5.58
N LYS A 493 -38.64 1.17 -4.91
CA LYS A 493 -37.84 2.25 -5.49
C LYS A 493 -36.41 1.77 -5.65
N ALA A 494 -35.99 1.69 -6.91
CA ALA A 494 -34.59 1.58 -7.34
C ALA A 494 -33.75 2.83 -6.97
N ASP A 495 -34.32 3.73 -6.16
CA ASP A 495 -33.69 4.98 -5.77
C ASP A 495 -32.77 4.73 -4.57
N PHE A 496 -31.47 4.80 -4.84
CA PHE A 496 -30.38 4.42 -3.94
C PHE A 496 -30.39 5.16 -2.60
N LYS A 497 -30.94 6.38 -2.53
CA LYS A 497 -31.03 7.18 -1.30
C LYS A 497 -31.83 6.52 -0.17
N ASP A 498 -32.67 5.53 -0.51
CA ASP A 498 -33.51 4.79 0.43
C ASP A 498 -32.81 3.53 0.99
N TRP A 499 -31.53 3.30 0.63
CA TRP A 499 -30.78 2.09 0.98
C TRP A 499 -29.95 2.25 2.27
N THR A 500 -30.02 1.31 3.24
CA THR A 500 -29.49 1.51 4.63
C THR A 500 -28.63 0.40 5.35
N GLU A 501 -28.82 -0.93 5.22
CA GLU A 501 -27.96 -2.14 5.55
C GLU A 501 -28.14 -3.51 4.71
N TRP A 502 -27.12 -4.18 4.14
CA TRP A 502 -27.34 -5.57 3.66
C TRP A 502 -27.71 -6.43 4.88
N ASP A 503 -28.82 -7.16 4.83
CA ASP A 503 -29.37 -7.86 5.99
C ASP A 503 -28.29 -8.74 6.65
N THR A 504 -27.95 -8.46 7.90
CA THR A 504 -27.00 -9.26 8.70
C THR A 504 -27.40 -10.72 8.86
N LYS A 505 -28.64 -11.08 8.49
CA LYS A 505 -29.15 -12.44 8.50
C LYS A 505 -29.20 -13.09 7.12
N ASN A 506 -28.82 -12.39 6.04
CA ASN A 506 -28.82 -12.94 4.69
C ASN A 506 -27.47 -13.60 4.37
N ASP A 507 -27.41 -14.91 4.51
CA ASP A 507 -26.21 -15.71 4.22
C ASP A 507 -25.89 -15.86 2.73
N ASN A 508 -26.74 -15.37 1.80
CA ASN A 508 -26.57 -15.56 0.36
C ASN A 508 -25.47 -14.69 -0.28
N HIS A 509 -25.00 -13.66 0.42
CA HIS A 509 -24.00 -12.72 -0.08
C HIS A 509 -22.89 -12.53 0.94
N LYS A 510 -21.69 -12.18 0.47
CA LYS A 510 -20.55 -11.86 1.32
C LYS A 510 -19.80 -10.69 0.72
N ILE A 511 -19.61 -9.65 1.52
CA ILE A 511 -18.75 -8.52 1.21
C ILE A 511 -17.40 -8.84 1.86
N ASN A 512 -16.35 -8.87 1.05
CA ASN A 512 -14.99 -9.08 1.51
C ASN A 512 -14.16 -7.83 1.20
N ALA A 513 -14.16 -6.88 2.14
CA ALA A 513 -13.15 -5.85 2.21
C ALA A 513 -11.89 -6.48 2.84
N ASN A 514 -11.15 -7.30 2.08
CA ASN A 514 -10.03 -8.02 2.67
C ASN A 514 -8.90 -7.03 2.98
N GLY A 515 -8.33 -7.12 4.19
CA GLY A 515 -7.21 -6.29 4.58
C GLY A 515 -5.84 -6.81 4.15
N LYS A 516 -5.81 -7.95 3.46
CA LYS A 516 -4.57 -8.60 3.00
C LYS A 516 -4.29 -8.26 1.54
N LEU A 517 -3.06 -7.83 1.26
CA LEU A 517 -2.58 -7.62 -0.11
C LEU A 517 -2.47 -8.95 -0.85
N LEU A 518 -2.96 -9.01 -2.09
CA LEU A 518 -2.65 -10.10 -3.01
C LEU A 518 -1.23 -9.91 -3.52
N THR A 519 -0.37 -10.90 -3.35
CA THR A 519 1.00 -10.89 -3.89
C THR A 519 1.30 -12.12 -4.73
N LEU A 520 2.43 -12.11 -5.44
CA LEU A 520 2.89 -13.26 -6.21
C LEU A 520 3.06 -14.50 -5.31
N SER A 521 3.63 -14.32 -4.12
CA SER A 521 3.95 -15.40 -3.18
C SER A 521 2.77 -15.84 -2.29
N ASP A 522 1.66 -15.09 -2.24
CA ASP A 522 0.53 -15.34 -1.35
C ASP A 522 -0.20 -16.65 -1.68
N THR A 523 -0.44 -17.51 -0.70
CA THR A 523 -1.19 -18.77 -0.88
C THR A 523 -2.56 -18.74 -0.22
N THR A 524 -2.98 -17.60 0.33
CA THR A 524 -4.25 -17.48 1.07
C THR A 524 -5.46 -17.27 0.17
N TYR A 525 -5.27 -16.71 -1.02
CA TYR A 525 -6.30 -16.61 -2.06
C TYR A 525 -6.27 -17.82 -3.00
N SER A 526 -7.40 -18.10 -3.65
CA SER A 526 -7.47 -19.12 -4.68
C SER A 526 -6.64 -18.73 -5.91
N ASP A 527 -6.23 -19.75 -6.66
CA ASP A 527 -5.56 -19.57 -7.95
C ASP A 527 -6.45 -18.82 -8.95
N THR A 528 -7.76 -19.06 -8.92
CA THR A 528 -8.75 -18.37 -9.76
C THR A 528 -8.72 -16.86 -9.54
N VAL A 529 -8.81 -16.40 -8.28
CA VAL A 529 -8.75 -14.98 -7.92
C VAL A 529 -7.41 -14.39 -8.34
N LYS A 530 -6.32 -15.04 -7.92
CA LYS A 530 -4.95 -14.55 -8.16
C LYS A 530 -4.67 -14.35 -9.64
N PHE A 531 -4.86 -15.39 -10.45
CA PHE A 531 -4.50 -15.33 -11.86
C PHE A 531 -5.46 -14.43 -12.65
N SER A 532 -6.75 -14.35 -12.29
CA SER A 532 -7.69 -13.44 -12.95
C SER A 532 -7.30 -11.98 -12.78
N ILE A 533 -6.94 -11.57 -11.55
CA ILE A 533 -6.54 -10.19 -11.26
C ILE A 533 -5.23 -9.83 -11.98
N TYR A 534 -4.19 -10.67 -11.87
CA TYR A 534 -2.91 -10.39 -12.53
C TYR A 534 -3.02 -10.41 -14.05
N ASP A 535 -3.79 -11.33 -14.63
CA ASP A 535 -4.01 -11.37 -16.07
C ASP A 535 -4.81 -10.14 -16.54
N PHE A 536 -5.83 -9.71 -15.80
CA PHE A 536 -6.57 -8.49 -16.13
C PHE A 536 -5.69 -7.23 -16.12
N LEU A 537 -4.80 -7.10 -15.13
CA LEU A 537 -3.89 -5.96 -15.04
C LEU A 537 -2.83 -5.94 -16.15
N THR A 538 -2.41 -7.11 -16.63
CA THR A 538 -1.19 -7.22 -17.46
C THR A 538 -1.47 -7.65 -18.91
N SER A 539 -2.67 -8.13 -19.21
CA SER A 539 -3.11 -8.47 -20.56
C SER A 539 -3.75 -7.24 -21.24
N ASN A 540 -3.13 -6.78 -22.32
CA ASN A 540 -3.58 -5.60 -23.06
C ASN A 540 -4.85 -5.82 -23.91
N ASN A 541 -5.38 -7.05 -23.98
CA ASN A 541 -6.40 -7.37 -24.98
C ASN A 541 -7.45 -8.35 -24.47
N THR A 542 -8.39 -7.84 -23.68
CA THR A 542 -9.59 -8.60 -23.35
C THR A 542 -10.82 -7.81 -23.79
N ASN A 543 -11.29 -8.08 -25.00
CA ASN A 543 -12.64 -7.75 -25.48
C ASN A 543 -13.71 -8.59 -24.75
N ASN A 544 -13.44 -9.04 -23.53
CA ASN A 544 -14.33 -9.87 -22.74
C ASN A 544 -15.21 -9.02 -21.83
N THR A 545 -15.91 -8.04 -22.38
CA THR A 545 -16.75 -7.11 -21.63
C THR A 545 -18.19 -7.62 -21.54
N TRP A 546 -18.85 -7.45 -20.40
CA TRP A 546 -20.26 -7.78 -20.22
C TRP A 546 -20.98 -6.60 -19.59
N ASN A 547 -22.19 -6.34 -20.09
CA ASN A 547 -23.05 -5.26 -19.61
C ASN A 547 -24.41 -5.82 -19.23
N TRP A 548 -24.98 -5.29 -18.16
CA TRP A 548 -26.34 -5.58 -17.73
C TRP A 548 -27.35 -5.12 -18.79
N LYS A 549 -28.39 -5.93 -19.06
CA LYS A 549 -29.47 -5.60 -20.00
C LYS A 549 -30.67 -4.98 -19.26
N ASN A 550 -31.02 -3.74 -19.60
CA ASN A 550 -32.16 -2.98 -19.05
C ASN A 550 -33.48 -3.17 -19.83
N GLU A 551 -34.60 -2.81 -19.19
CA GLU A 551 -35.99 -3.09 -19.59
C GLU A 551 -36.53 -2.42 -20.87
N GLU A 552 -35.73 -1.72 -21.70
CA GLU A 552 -36.19 -1.41 -23.07
C GLU A 552 -36.42 -2.70 -23.90
N ASN A 553 -35.95 -3.85 -23.40
CA ASN A 553 -36.23 -5.19 -23.91
C ASN A 553 -37.07 -6.05 -22.93
N GLY A 554 -37.89 -5.42 -22.07
CA GLY A 554 -38.60 -5.98 -20.92
C GLY A 554 -39.68 -7.05 -21.18
N ASN A 555 -39.41 -8.05 -22.02
CA ASN A 555 -40.20 -9.28 -22.15
C ASN A 555 -39.27 -10.49 -22.30
N VAL A 556 -38.58 -10.92 -21.23
CA VAL A 556 -38.01 -12.28 -21.26
C VAL A 556 -39.19 -13.25 -21.15
N GLU A 557 -39.73 -13.62 -22.31
CA GLU A 557 -40.87 -14.54 -22.44
C GLU A 557 -40.61 -15.84 -21.67
N SER A 558 -41.68 -16.51 -21.23
CA SER A 558 -41.60 -17.81 -20.54
C SER A 558 -40.65 -18.77 -21.26
N GLU A 559 -40.77 -18.86 -22.58
CA GLU A 559 -39.94 -19.76 -23.38
C GLU A 559 -38.46 -19.38 -23.40
N GLY A 560 -38.16 -18.09 -23.59
CA GLY A 560 -36.78 -17.58 -23.55
C GLY A 560 -36.12 -17.75 -22.19
N PHE A 561 -36.87 -17.54 -21.10
CA PHE A 561 -36.38 -17.71 -19.73
C PHE A 561 -36.12 -19.18 -19.39
N LYS A 562 -37.07 -20.08 -19.69
CA LYS A 562 -36.90 -21.53 -19.50
C LYS A 562 -35.71 -22.04 -20.29
N LYS A 563 -35.54 -21.60 -21.55
CA LYS A 563 -34.37 -21.93 -22.36
C LYS A 563 -33.08 -21.47 -21.70
N ALA A 564 -33.02 -20.24 -21.22
CA ALA A 564 -31.85 -19.74 -20.50
C ALA A 564 -31.51 -20.60 -19.26
N LEU A 565 -32.51 -20.97 -18.45
CA LEU A 565 -32.32 -21.86 -17.29
C LEU A 565 -31.81 -23.24 -17.69
N ILE A 566 -32.35 -23.83 -18.75
CA ILE A 566 -31.92 -25.13 -19.27
C ILE A 566 -30.47 -25.05 -19.80
N ASP A 567 -30.14 -24.00 -20.55
CA ASP A 567 -28.77 -23.73 -20.99
C ASP A 567 -27.83 -23.47 -19.80
N GLY A 568 -28.39 -22.99 -18.68
CA GLY A 568 -27.72 -22.81 -17.39
C GLY A 568 -27.55 -24.10 -16.57
N GLY A 569 -28.09 -25.23 -17.02
CA GLY A 569 -27.85 -26.57 -16.44
C GLY A 569 -28.97 -27.09 -15.55
N LEU A 570 -30.15 -26.49 -15.65
CA LEU A 570 -31.36 -27.00 -15.01
C LEU A 570 -32.07 -27.99 -15.94
N SER A 571 -32.75 -28.98 -15.35
CA SER A 571 -33.68 -29.84 -16.10
C SER A 571 -34.91 -29.05 -16.56
N SER A 572 -35.62 -29.58 -17.57
CA SER A 572 -36.87 -28.98 -18.06
C SER A 572 -37.91 -28.78 -16.93
N ASP A 573 -37.99 -29.73 -16.00
CA ASP A 573 -38.91 -29.68 -14.87
C ASP A 573 -38.50 -28.62 -13.84
N GLU A 574 -37.20 -28.53 -13.52
CA GLU A 574 -36.67 -27.49 -12.63
C GLU A 574 -36.87 -26.09 -13.23
N ALA A 575 -36.57 -25.91 -14.52
CA ALA A 575 -36.78 -24.66 -15.23
C ALA A 575 -38.26 -24.23 -15.24
N SER A 576 -39.17 -25.19 -15.48
CA SER A 576 -40.61 -24.93 -15.44
C SER A 576 -41.11 -24.59 -14.03
N ARG A 577 -40.59 -25.24 -12.99
CA ARG A 577 -40.93 -24.92 -11.59
C ARG A 577 -40.51 -23.51 -11.20
N ILE A 578 -39.31 -23.08 -11.60
CA ILE A 578 -38.83 -21.71 -11.35
C ILE A 578 -39.65 -20.71 -12.16
N ASP A 579 -39.87 -20.95 -13.45
CA ASP A 579 -40.69 -20.09 -14.32
C ASP A 579 -42.10 -19.88 -13.74
N ASN A 580 -42.72 -20.94 -13.21
CA ASN A 580 -44.03 -20.88 -12.56
C ASN A 580 -44.01 -20.13 -11.22
N ALA A 581 -42.96 -20.27 -10.40
CA ALA A 581 -42.86 -19.62 -9.09
C ALA A 581 -42.72 -18.08 -9.20
N ILE A 582 -42.01 -17.62 -10.22
CA ILE A 582 -41.82 -16.20 -10.57
C ILE A 582 -42.44 -15.88 -11.93
N SER A 583 -43.61 -16.47 -12.20
CA SER A 583 -44.36 -16.25 -13.42
C SER A 583 -44.75 -14.79 -13.52
N ARG A 584 -44.63 -14.24 -14.72
CA ARG A 584 -45.08 -12.88 -15.04
C ARG A 584 -46.56 -12.74 -14.64
N SER A 585 -46.87 -11.83 -13.72
CA SER A 585 -48.26 -11.56 -13.35
C SER A 585 -48.84 -10.45 -14.21
N SER A 586 -50.11 -10.58 -14.59
CA SER A 586 -50.88 -9.55 -15.31
C SER A 586 -51.12 -8.29 -14.47
N GLY A 587 -50.98 -8.38 -13.14
CA GLY A 587 -50.81 -7.24 -12.24
C GLY A 587 -49.33 -7.07 -11.88
N LYS A 588 -48.82 -5.83 -11.81
CA LYS A 588 -47.41 -5.51 -11.52
C LYS A 588 -46.93 -6.13 -10.19
N ASN A 589 -46.38 -7.34 -10.21
CA ASN A 589 -45.65 -7.91 -9.07
C ASN A 589 -44.15 -7.70 -9.32
N GLU A 590 -43.75 -6.44 -9.12
CA GLU A 590 -42.45 -5.88 -9.52
C GLU A 590 -41.26 -6.66 -8.91
N ALA A 591 -41.43 -7.32 -7.77
CA ALA A 591 -40.39 -8.17 -7.16
C ALA A 591 -40.15 -9.49 -7.93
N LYS A 592 -41.20 -10.11 -8.47
CA LYS A 592 -41.08 -11.34 -9.28
C LYS A 592 -40.40 -11.03 -10.61
N ASP A 593 -40.79 -9.93 -11.24
CA ASP A 593 -40.24 -9.49 -12.52
C ASP A 593 -38.75 -9.10 -12.39
N ALA A 594 -38.37 -8.34 -11.35
CA ALA A 594 -36.97 -8.02 -11.06
C ALA A 594 -36.13 -9.27 -10.77
N THR A 595 -36.67 -10.23 -10.01
CA THR A 595 -36.02 -11.52 -9.73
C THR A 595 -35.78 -12.30 -11.02
N ARG A 596 -36.78 -12.34 -11.92
CA ARG A 596 -36.71 -13.00 -13.22
C ARG A 596 -35.63 -12.38 -14.12
N LEU A 597 -35.62 -11.05 -14.24
CA LEU A 597 -34.61 -10.32 -15.01
C LEU A 597 -33.20 -10.55 -14.46
N THR A 598 -33.07 -10.61 -13.13
CA THR A 598 -31.80 -10.88 -12.46
C THR A 598 -31.28 -12.26 -12.79
N ILE A 599 -32.11 -13.30 -12.65
CA ILE A 599 -31.72 -14.67 -12.96
C ILE A 599 -31.29 -14.79 -14.43
N TYR A 600 -32.02 -14.13 -15.34
CA TYR A 600 -31.67 -14.12 -16.77
C TYR A 600 -30.30 -13.49 -17.03
N ASN A 601 -30.03 -12.28 -16.51
CA ASN A 601 -28.73 -11.62 -16.70
C ASN A 601 -27.58 -12.42 -16.08
N LEU A 602 -27.77 -12.99 -14.88
CA LEU A 602 -26.77 -13.84 -14.24
C LEU A 602 -26.51 -15.12 -15.04
N THR A 603 -27.53 -15.67 -15.70
CA THR A 603 -27.38 -16.81 -16.62
C THR A 603 -26.41 -16.46 -17.75
N GLU A 604 -26.61 -15.33 -18.41
CA GLU A 604 -25.77 -14.89 -19.53
C GLU A 604 -24.34 -14.56 -19.09
N LEU A 605 -24.17 -13.97 -17.90
CA LEU A 605 -22.87 -13.78 -17.29
C LEU A 605 -22.17 -15.13 -17.00
N PHE A 606 -22.88 -16.11 -16.43
CA PHE A 606 -22.34 -17.46 -16.19
C PHE A 606 -21.90 -18.16 -17.48
N LYS A 607 -22.72 -18.05 -18.54
CA LYS A 607 -22.35 -18.57 -19.86
C LYS A 607 -21.05 -17.95 -20.36
N LYS A 608 -20.89 -16.64 -20.17
CA LYS A 608 -19.68 -15.92 -20.60
C LYS A 608 -18.45 -16.24 -19.76
N ILE A 609 -18.59 -16.55 -18.48
CA ILE A 609 -17.45 -16.96 -17.64
C ILE A 609 -17.05 -18.41 -17.95
N ASN A 610 -18.01 -19.33 -18.13
CA ASN A 610 -17.74 -20.77 -18.10
C ASN A 610 -17.89 -21.53 -19.44
N GLN A 611 -18.60 -21.02 -20.45
CA GLN A 611 -18.96 -21.82 -21.63
C GLN A 611 -18.08 -21.51 -22.85
N LYS A 612 -17.47 -22.57 -23.41
CA LYS A 612 -16.80 -22.56 -24.71
C LYS A 612 -17.81 -22.49 -25.86
N ASN A 613 -17.35 -21.98 -26.99
CA ASN A 613 -18.06 -22.14 -28.26
C ASN A 613 -18.06 -23.62 -28.66
N SER A 614 -19.22 -24.17 -29.00
CA SER A 614 -19.40 -25.59 -29.34
C SER A 614 -18.84 -25.97 -30.72
N SER A 615 -18.07 -25.11 -31.38
CA SER A 615 -17.57 -25.30 -32.75
C SER A 615 -16.36 -26.25 -32.89
N SER A 616 -16.25 -27.27 -32.02
CA SER A 616 -15.26 -28.35 -32.18
C SER A 616 -15.88 -29.74 -32.41
N VAL A 617 -17.14 -29.82 -32.85
CA VAL A 617 -17.65 -31.06 -33.43
C VAL A 617 -17.12 -31.17 -34.86
N GLY A 618 -16.32 -32.20 -35.11
CA GLY A 618 -15.47 -32.35 -36.29
C GLY A 618 -16.19 -32.35 -37.64
N GLY A 619 -15.43 -31.95 -38.66
CA GLY A 619 -15.81 -32.08 -40.06
C GLY A 619 -14.57 -32.28 -40.93
N SER A 620 -14.39 -33.52 -41.40
CA SER A 620 -13.55 -33.85 -42.54
C SER A 620 -13.92 -33.02 -43.77
N GLY A 621 -12.90 -32.60 -44.52
CA GLY A 621 -12.86 -32.38 -45.98
C GLY A 621 -14.05 -31.71 -46.71
N GLY A 622 -13.81 -30.59 -47.39
CA GLY A 622 -14.68 -30.11 -48.46
C GLY A 622 -14.48 -28.65 -48.84
N SER A 623 -14.26 -28.39 -50.12
CA SER A 623 -13.81 -27.14 -50.73
C SER A 623 -14.89 -26.05 -50.92
N SER A 624 -14.43 -24.80 -50.92
CA SER A 624 -14.84 -23.63 -51.74
C SER A 624 -16.31 -23.23 -51.92
N GLY A 625 -16.63 -21.96 -51.60
CA GLY A 625 -17.79 -21.24 -52.15
C GLY A 625 -17.95 -19.83 -51.57
N ASN A 626 -17.84 -18.81 -52.41
CA ASN A 626 -17.74 -17.39 -52.09
C ASN A 626 -19.12 -16.69 -51.93
N SER A 627 -19.08 -15.53 -51.26
CA SER A 627 -19.95 -14.33 -51.40
C SER A 627 -21.39 -14.32 -50.85
N GLY A 628 -21.63 -13.38 -49.93
CA GLY A 628 -22.96 -12.92 -49.51
C GLY A 628 -22.87 -11.99 -48.30
N GLY A 629 -22.66 -10.69 -48.54
CA GLY A 629 -22.62 -9.68 -47.49
C GLY A 629 -24.00 -9.45 -46.86
N SER A 630 -24.03 -9.32 -45.53
CA SER A 630 -25.03 -8.57 -44.80
C SER A 630 -24.46 -8.21 -43.44
N SER A 631 -24.03 -6.96 -43.34
CA SER A 631 -23.81 -6.23 -42.11
C SER A 631 -25.11 -6.21 -41.30
N SER A 632 -25.19 -7.06 -40.29
CA SER A 632 -26.04 -6.85 -39.11
C SER A 632 -25.20 -7.23 -37.89
N SER A 633 -24.77 -6.20 -37.16
CA SER A 633 -24.09 -6.36 -35.88
C SER A 633 -25.10 -6.82 -34.84
N SER A 634 -25.32 -8.13 -34.75
CA SER A 634 -26.14 -8.74 -33.71
C SER A 634 -25.25 -9.08 -32.50
N ASP A 635 -25.59 -8.46 -31.38
CA ASP A 635 -25.08 -8.60 -30.02
C ASP A 635 -24.39 -9.94 -29.67
N ILE A 636 -23.06 -9.90 -29.52
CA ILE A 636 -22.26 -11.01 -28.97
C ILE A 636 -22.33 -11.00 -27.43
N ASN A 637 -23.52 -11.17 -26.87
CA ASN A 637 -23.73 -11.29 -25.43
C ASN A 637 -23.93 -12.77 -25.04
N GLY A 638 -22.90 -13.60 -25.27
CA GLY A 638 -22.86 -14.98 -24.78
C GLY A 638 -21.88 -15.85 -25.55
N ILE A 639 -21.05 -16.60 -24.81
CA ILE A 639 -19.90 -17.44 -25.20
C ILE A 639 -18.54 -16.71 -25.15
N ASN A 640 -17.63 -17.25 -24.33
CA ASN A 640 -16.25 -16.79 -24.25
C ASN A 640 -15.45 -17.35 -25.43
N ASN A 641 -15.00 -16.49 -26.33
CA ASN A 641 -14.09 -16.87 -27.41
C ASN A 641 -12.61 -16.83 -26.97
N ASN A 642 -12.33 -16.37 -25.74
CA ASN A 642 -11.00 -16.26 -25.17
C ASN A 642 -10.77 -17.35 -24.09
N THR A 643 -9.51 -17.70 -23.86
CA THR A 643 -9.07 -18.67 -22.84
C THR A 643 -9.12 -18.14 -21.40
N ASN A 644 -9.99 -17.16 -21.11
CA ASN A 644 -9.94 -16.41 -19.85
C ASN A 644 -11.06 -16.84 -18.90
N ILE A 645 -10.74 -17.04 -17.62
CA ILE A 645 -11.67 -17.49 -16.57
C ILE A 645 -12.45 -16.34 -15.89
N TYR A 646 -12.37 -15.13 -16.43
CA TYR A 646 -13.01 -13.94 -15.89
C TYR A 646 -13.55 -13.06 -17.02
N THR A 647 -14.58 -12.28 -16.71
CA THR A 647 -15.24 -11.31 -17.60
C THR A 647 -15.08 -9.91 -17.03
N VAL A 648 -14.86 -8.91 -17.88
CA VAL A 648 -14.74 -7.50 -17.48
C VAL A 648 -16.15 -6.91 -17.40
N LEU A 649 -16.54 -6.42 -16.22
CA LEU A 649 -17.83 -5.76 -16.04
C LEU A 649 -17.73 -4.24 -16.23
N ASN A 650 -16.60 -3.66 -15.83
CA ASN A 650 -16.32 -2.23 -16.04
C ASN A 650 -14.80 -2.02 -16.14
N ARG A 651 -14.35 -1.63 -17.35
CA ARG A 651 -12.93 -1.45 -17.65
C ARG A 651 -12.36 -0.16 -17.05
N GLU A 652 -13.17 0.87 -16.83
CA GLU A 652 -12.71 2.16 -16.32
C GLU A 652 -12.46 2.12 -14.81
N ASP A 653 -13.28 1.39 -14.07
CA ASP A 653 -13.14 1.19 -12.63
C ASP A 653 -12.38 -0.07 -12.23
N GLY A 654 -11.99 -0.92 -13.21
CA GLY A 654 -11.23 -2.14 -12.94
C GLY A 654 -12.05 -3.25 -12.29
N ILE A 655 -13.32 -3.40 -12.70
CA ILE A 655 -14.25 -4.39 -12.14
C ILE A 655 -14.34 -5.60 -13.06
N ILE A 656 -14.08 -6.78 -12.51
CA ILE A 656 -14.16 -8.08 -13.17
C ILE A 656 -15.09 -9.03 -12.41
N ALA A 657 -15.58 -10.06 -13.10
CA ALA A 657 -16.31 -11.16 -12.50
C ALA A 657 -15.73 -12.52 -12.91
N PHE A 658 -15.68 -13.43 -11.97
CA PHE A 658 -15.24 -14.82 -12.14
C PHE A 658 -15.96 -15.70 -11.12
N ILE A 659 -15.83 -17.01 -11.26
CA ILE A 659 -16.48 -17.97 -10.37
C ILE A 659 -15.42 -18.78 -9.64
N ASP A 660 -15.57 -18.90 -8.32
CA ASP A 660 -14.66 -19.62 -7.45
C ASP A 660 -15.44 -20.50 -6.45
N GLY A 661 -14.73 -21.18 -5.55
CA GLY A 661 -15.28 -22.18 -4.62
C GLY A 661 -16.48 -21.72 -3.79
N ASP A 662 -16.54 -20.44 -3.38
CA ASP A 662 -17.61 -19.92 -2.54
C ASP A 662 -18.71 -19.15 -3.29
N GLY A 663 -18.56 -18.84 -4.59
CA GLY A 663 -19.64 -18.21 -5.36
C GLY A 663 -19.23 -17.53 -6.67
N LEU A 664 -20.11 -16.64 -7.14
CA LEU A 664 -19.81 -15.67 -8.19
C LEU A 664 -19.20 -14.42 -7.54
N HIS A 665 -18.00 -14.06 -7.97
CA HIS A 665 -17.25 -12.92 -7.47
C HIS A 665 -17.44 -11.73 -8.41
N ILE A 666 -17.72 -10.56 -7.84
CA ILE A 666 -17.59 -9.26 -8.48
C ILE A 666 -16.48 -8.53 -7.74
N THR A 667 -15.33 -8.45 -8.38
CA THR A 667 -14.10 -7.92 -7.78
C THR A 667 -13.73 -6.61 -8.45
N LYS A 668 -13.51 -5.57 -7.65
CA LYS A 668 -12.90 -4.31 -8.08
C LYS A 668 -11.46 -4.26 -7.63
N ILE A 669 -10.56 -3.87 -8.53
CA ILE A 669 -9.19 -3.54 -8.15
C ILE A 669 -9.17 -2.12 -7.58
N ASP A 670 -8.83 -2.01 -6.30
CA ASP A 670 -8.84 -0.72 -5.61
C ASP A 670 -7.65 0.11 -6.06
N GLY A 671 -7.87 1.41 -6.27
CA GLY A 671 -6.86 2.29 -6.87
C GLY A 671 -6.61 2.07 -8.37
N TYR A 672 -7.40 1.24 -9.07
CA TYR A 672 -7.21 0.96 -10.51
C TYR A 672 -7.22 2.22 -11.41
N LYS A 673 -7.94 3.28 -11.02
CA LYS A 673 -7.89 4.58 -11.73
C LYS A 673 -6.50 5.22 -11.71
N LEU A 674 -5.71 4.95 -10.67
CA LEU A 674 -4.32 5.40 -10.62
C LEU A 674 -3.42 4.62 -11.58
N ILE A 675 -3.82 3.39 -11.93
CA ILE A 675 -3.15 2.51 -12.88
C ILE A 675 -3.55 2.85 -14.32
N ASN A 676 -4.83 3.13 -14.57
CA ASN A 676 -5.40 3.30 -15.92
C ASN A 676 -5.42 4.75 -16.44
N LYS A 677 -4.54 5.64 -15.97
CA LYS A 677 -4.55 7.06 -16.40
C LYS A 677 -4.10 7.20 -17.86
N SER A 678 -4.98 7.68 -18.73
CA SER A 678 -4.61 8.24 -20.04
C SER A 678 -4.21 9.71 -19.88
N ASN A 679 -2.96 10.04 -20.21
CA ASN A 679 -2.43 11.40 -20.42
C ASN A 679 -3.04 12.55 -19.60
N GLN A 680 -2.39 12.90 -18.49
CA GLN A 680 -2.14 14.30 -18.20
C GLN A 680 -0.65 14.50 -18.00
N THR A 681 -0.01 15.02 -19.04
CA THR A 681 1.29 15.67 -19.01
C THR A 681 1.23 16.90 -18.11
N GLY A 682 1.13 16.69 -16.80
CA GLY A 682 1.64 17.62 -15.81
C GLY A 682 3.11 17.28 -15.62
N SER A 683 3.98 18.07 -16.22
CA SER A 683 5.42 18.03 -15.99
C SER A 683 5.67 18.16 -14.48
N VAL A 684 5.90 17.03 -13.80
CA VAL A 684 6.63 17.06 -12.53
C VAL A 684 8.08 17.02 -12.96
N GLY A 685 8.61 18.20 -13.29
CA GLY A 685 10.04 18.36 -13.55
C GLY A 685 10.82 17.76 -12.38
N ASN A 686 11.87 17.00 -12.70
CA ASN A 686 12.85 16.41 -11.80
C ASN A 686 12.81 17.01 -10.38
N GLN A 687 11.98 16.46 -9.50
CA GLN A 687 11.96 16.85 -8.09
C GLN A 687 13.06 16.12 -7.36
N GLN A 688 14.29 16.56 -7.63
CA GLN A 688 15.35 16.44 -6.65
C GLN A 688 14.93 17.27 -5.43
N GLY A 689 14.90 16.61 -4.26
CA GLY A 689 14.25 17.09 -3.05
C GLY A 689 14.54 18.54 -2.68
N ASN A 690 13.50 19.39 -2.75
CA ASN A 690 13.50 20.65 -2.02
C ASN A 690 13.02 20.36 -0.59
N ASN A 691 13.82 20.74 0.42
CA ASN A 691 13.46 20.67 1.85
C ASN A 691 12.04 21.20 2.17
N SER A 692 11.56 22.18 1.39
CA SER A 692 10.20 22.72 1.48
C SER A 692 9.10 21.67 1.30
N ASN A 693 9.28 20.68 0.41
CA ASN A 693 8.27 19.63 0.20
C ASN A 693 8.22 18.65 1.38
N LEU A 694 9.37 18.32 1.98
CA LEU A 694 9.43 17.41 3.13
C LEU A 694 8.81 18.05 4.39
N VAL A 695 9.01 19.36 4.58
CA VAL A 695 8.35 20.15 5.65
C VAL A 695 6.83 20.15 5.49
N LYS A 696 6.32 20.36 4.26
CA LYS A 696 4.88 20.32 3.97
C LYS A 696 4.27 18.93 4.23
N GLN A 697 4.95 17.86 3.83
CA GLN A 697 4.50 16.49 4.13
C GLN A 697 4.38 16.24 5.64
N THR A 698 5.33 16.75 6.43
CA THR A 698 5.28 16.62 7.89
C THR A 698 4.14 17.41 8.51
N ALA A 699 3.89 18.62 8.02
CA ALA A 699 2.77 19.42 8.47
C ALA A 699 1.43 18.69 8.23
N VAL A 700 1.25 18.11 7.03
CA VAL A 700 0.08 17.28 6.68
C VAL A 700 -0.08 16.10 7.64
N LEU A 701 1.00 15.34 7.90
CA LEU A 701 0.96 14.22 8.85
C LEU A 701 0.60 14.65 10.28
N LYS A 702 1.12 15.79 10.75
CA LYS A 702 0.79 16.33 12.07
C LYS A 702 -0.66 16.80 12.15
N GLN A 703 -1.20 17.32 11.06
CA GLN A 703 -2.62 17.67 10.95
C GLN A 703 -3.52 16.43 10.98
N ILE A 704 -3.17 15.37 10.23
CA ILE A 704 -3.87 14.08 10.28
C ILE A 704 -3.81 13.49 11.71
N ARG A 705 -2.66 13.55 12.37
CA ARG A 705 -2.51 13.11 13.77
C ARG A 705 -3.37 13.93 14.74
N SER A 706 -3.49 15.23 14.50
CA SER A 706 -4.36 16.10 15.29
C SER A 706 -5.83 15.75 15.08
N LEU A 707 -6.20 15.38 13.84
CA LEU A 707 -7.55 14.91 13.50
C LEU A 707 -7.90 13.62 14.24
N TYR A 708 -6.96 12.68 14.43
CA TYR A 708 -7.19 11.48 15.27
C TYR A 708 -7.60 11.79 16.71
N SER A 709 -7.25 12.97 17.22
CA SER A 709 -7.64 13.41 18.56
C SER A 709 -9.01 14.12 18.58
N SER A 710 -9.75 14.14 17.47
CA SER A 710 -11.08 14.74 17.38
C SER A 710 -12.19 13.68 17.39
N PRO A 711 -13.42 14.04 17.83
CA PRO A 711 -14.57 13.14 17.81
C PRO A 711 -14.95 12.65 16.40
N ASN A 712 -14.53 13.37 15.35
CA ASN A 712 -14.87 13.04 13.95
C ASN A 712 -13.77 12.25 13.23
N SER A 713 -12.73 11.80 13.95
CA SER A 713 -11.60 11.07 13.36
C SER A 713 -12.01 9.78 12.63
N SER A 714 -12.95 9.03 13.20
CA SER A 714 -13.49 7.80 12.61
C SER A 714 -14.17 8.03 11.27
N VAL A 715 -14.71 9.25 11.05
CA VAL A 715 -15.45 9.63 9.85
C VAL A 715 -14.56 10.36 8.84
N LEU A 716 -13.79 11.36 9.26
CA LEU A 716 -13.10 12.26 8.32
C LEU A 716 -11.76 11.70 7.83
N VAL A 717 -11.03 10.92 8.64
CA VAL A 717 -9.71 10.40 8.24
C VAL A 717 -9.80 9.46 7.03
N PRO A 718 -10.75 8.49 6.95
CA PRO A 718 -10.87 7.63 5.78
C PRO A 718 -11.14 8.42 4.50
N TYR A 719 -12.04 9.40 4.54
CA TYR A 719 -12.33 10.28 3.41
C TYR A 719 -11.12 11.15 3.03
N LEU A 720 -10.38 11.67 4.01
CA LEU A 720 -9.18 12.46 3.78
C LEU A 720 -8.11 11.67 3.05
N ILE A 721 -7.74 10.49 3.53
CA ILE A 721 -6.73 9.67 2.87
C ILE A 721 -7.20 9.20 1.49
N ASN A 722 -8.48 8.83 1.36
CA ASN A 722 -9.04 8.40 0.08
C ASN A 722 -9.11 9.51 -0.97
N SER A 723 -9.19 10.78 -0.55
CA SER A 723 -9.17 11.91 -1.49
C SER A 723 -7.87 12.00 -2.29
N THR A 724 -6.81 11.27 -1.91
CA THR A 724 -5.61 11.08 -2.74
C THR A 724 -5.86 10.31 -4.04
N LEU A 725 -6.97 9.56 -4.13
CA LEU A 725 -7.43 8.92 -5.37
C LEU A 725 -8.07 9.92 -6.33
N GLU A 726 -8.49 11.08 -5.82
CA GLU A 726 -9.17 12.09 -6.60
C GLU A 726 -8.14 12.87 -7.42
N ASN A 727 -8.20 12.72 -8.75
CA ASN A 727 -7.44 13.57 -9.67
C ASN A 727 -8.07 14.97 -9.68
N ASN A 728 -7.76 15.79 -8.69
CA ASN A 728 -8.04 17.21 -8.75
C ASN A 728 -6.78 18.00 -8.42
N VAL A 729 -6.22 18.64 -9.45
CA VAL A 729 -5.79 20.04 -9.31
C VAL A 729 -6.92 20.72 -8.53
N MET A 730 -6.61 21.38 -7.42
CA MET A 730 -7.55 22.18 -6.64
C MET A 730 -8.10 23.36 -7.48
N ASN A 731 -8.81 23.08 -8.57
CA ASN A 731 -9.59 24.08 -9.27
C ASN A 731 -10.91 24.21 -8.52
N SER A 732 -10.89 25.23 -7.68
CA SER A 732 -11.97 26.06 -7.20
C SER A 732 -13.17 26.05 -8.14
N SER A 733 -14.26 25.36 -7.76
CA SER A 733 -15.67 25.72 -7.96
C SER A 733 -16.55 24.47 -7.96
N VAL A 734 -17.01 24.08 -6.76
CA VAL A 734 -18.37 23.54 -6.66
C VAL A 734 -19.16 24.66 -6.01
N SER A 735 -19.84 25.46 -6.82
CA SER A 735 -20.84 26.39 -6.31
C SER A 735 -21.95 25.55 -5.69
N VAL A 736 -22.15 25.70 -4.38
CA VAL A 736 -23.40 25.27 -3.73
C VAL A 736 -24.47 26.28 -4.14
N GLY A 737 -24.88 26.21 -5.41
CA GLY A 737 -26.13 26.83 -5.85
C GLY A 737 -27.27 25.93 -5.43
N SER A 738 -28.31 26.50 -4.82
CA SER A 738 -29.55 25.78 -4.50
C SER A 738 -30.09 25.11 -5.77
N VAL A 739 -29.97 23.79 -5.86
CA VAL A 739 -30.54 23.04 -6.98
C VAL A 739 -32.01 22.78 -6.65
N SER A 740 -32.88 23.59 -7.24
CA SER A 740 -34.24 23.17 -7.52
C SER A 740 -34.20 21.96 -8.46
N SER A 741 -35.09 21.02 -8.18
CA SER A 741 -35.34 19.76 -8.88
C SER A 741 -35.17 19.79 -10.40
N THR A 742 -34.20 19.00 -10.90
CA THR A 742 -34.36 18.05 -12.02
C THR A 742 -33.19 17.07 -12.03
N THR A 743 -33.49 15.82 -11.68
CA THR A 743 -32.60 14.65 -11.76
C THR A 743 -32.27 14.32 -13.21
N ASN A 744 -30.99 14.41 -13.61
CA ASN A 744 -30.35 13.51 -14.58
C ASN A 744 -28.84 13.82 -14.65
N GLY A 745 -28.00 12.93 -14.12
CA GLY A 745 -26.56 12.89 -14.43
C GLY A 745 -25.59 12.64 -13.27
N SER A 746 -25.96 12.91 -12.01
CA SER A 746 -25.08 12.65 -10.86
C SER A 746 -25.60 11.49 -10.03
N TRP A 747 -24.74 10.54 -9.68
CA TRP A 747 -25.00 9.56 -8.63
C TRP A 747 -25.49 10.26 -7.36
N ASP A 748 -26.58 9.77 -6.76
CA ASP A 748 -27.17 10.41 -5.58
C ASP A 748 -26.45 9.96 -4.31
N TRP A 749 -25.21 10.44 -4.11
CA TRP A 749 -24.50 10.25 -2.85
C TRP A 749 -25.39 10.61 -1.66
N THR A 750 -25.31 9.84 -0.57
CA THR A 750 -26.10 10.17 0.62
C THR A 750 -25.73 11.57 1.11
N SER A 751 -26.65 12.27 1.75
CA SER A 751 -26.36 13.61 2.29
C SER A 751 -25.14 13.59 3.21
N LYS A 752 -24.94 12.51 3.98
CA LYS A 752 -23.78 12.32 4.85
C LYS A 752 -22.46 12.28 4.07
N ASP A 753 -22.43 11.59 2.93
CA ASP A 753 -21.21 11.48 2.13
C ASP A 753 -20.82 12.81 1.50
N LYS A 754 -21.81 13.50 0.93
CA LYS A 754 -21.63 14.85 0.37
C LYS A 754 -21.09 15.80 1.44
N THR A 755 -21.63 15.73 2.66
CA THR A 755 -21.15 16.50 3.81
C THR A 755 -19.73 16.12 4.20
N ASN A 756 -19.41 14.83 4.34
CA ASN A 756 -18.09 14.37 4.78
C ASN A 756 -16.97 14.67 3.77
N ALA A 757 -17.21 14.52 2.47
CA ALA A 757 -16.21 14.90 1.47
C ALA A 757 -16.02 16.42 1.38
N SER A 758 -17.12 17.19 1.47
CA SER A 758 -17.02 18.65 1.51
C SER A 758 -16.24 19.09 2.75
N ALA A 759 -16.51 18.49 3.90
CA ALA A 759 -15.78 18.70 5.13
C ALA A 759 -14.28 18.45 4.92
N VAL A 760 -13.91 17.28 4.40
CA VAL A 760 -12.50 16.93 4.14
C VAL A 760 -11.78 17.91 3.22
N ARG A 761 -12.42 18.34 2.13
CA ARG A 761 -11.88 19.37 1.22
C ARG A 761 -11.60 20.70 1.92
N ASN A 762 -12.30 20.95 3.02
CA ASN A 762 -12.33 22.20 3.75
C ASN A 762 -11.59 22.14 5.10
N LEU A 763 -10.98 21.02 5.48
CA LEU A 763 -10.15 20.88 6.70
C LEU A 763 -8.83 21.66 6.62
N GLY A 764 -8.45 22.10 5.43
CA GLY A 764 -7.18 22.76 5.14
C GLY A 764 -5.95 21.87 5.20
N ILE A 765 -6.16 20.58 4.93
CA ILE A 765 -5.10 19.56 4.83
C ILE A 765 -4.89 19.24 3.35
N ASP A 766 -3.70 19.54 2.82
CA ASP A 766 -3.33 19.17 1.44
C ASP A 766 -2.73 17.75 1.40
N VAL A 767 -3.62 16.75 1.46
CA VAL A 767 -3.22 15.34 1.51
C VAL A 767 -2.48 14.86 0.26
N ASN A 768 -2.61 15.56 -0.88
CA ASN A 768 -1.97 15.17 -2.15
C ASN A 768 -0.45 15.34 -2.12
N ILE A 769 0.09 16.15 -1.20
CA ILE A 769 1.52 16.32 -1.00
C ILE A 769 2.15 15.09 -0.31
N LEU A 770 1.37 14.29 0.42
CA LEU A 770 1.84 13.17 1.21
C LEU A 770 2.54 12.10 0.35
N ASN A 771 3.80 11.79 0.66
CA ASN A 771 4.66 10.88 -0.10
C ASN A 771 4.73 11.20 -1.62
N SER A 772 4.62 12.49 -1.98
CA SER A 772 4.74 12.99 -3.37
C SER A 772 6.09 12.70 -4.03
N ASN A 773 7.10 12.31 -3.26
CA ASN A 773 8.40 11.83 -3.76
C ASN A 773 8.31 10.44 -4.40
N ILE A 774 7.21 9.70 -4.21
CA ILE A 774 6.95 8.40 -4.83
C ILE A 774 6.36 8.62 -6.22
N ILE A 775 7.06 8.07 -7.22
CA ILE A 775 6.78 8.30 -8.65
C ILE A 775 5.54 7.51 -9.08
N ASN A 776 5.44 6.25 -8.64
CA ASN A 776 4.32 5.39 -8.95
C ASN A 776 3.10 5.78 -8.09
N ASP A 777 2.06 6.32 -8.74
CA ASP A 777 0.84 6.79 -8.04
C ASP A 777 0.13 5.65 -7.29
N TYR A 778 0.17 4.41 -7.81
CA TYR A 778 -0.44 3.25 -7.16
C TYR A 778 0.34 2.82 -5.91
N GLU A 779 1.66 2.75 -6.00
CA GLU A 779 2.54 2.52 -4.84
C GLU A 779 2.31 3.58 -3.75
N ARG A 780 2.23 4.86 -4.13
CA ARG A 780 1.93 5.96 -3.22
C ARG A 780 0.59 5.78 -2.53
N PHE A 781 -0.44 5.32 -3.24
CA PHE A 781 -1.75 5.03 -2.67
C PHE A 781 -1.70 3.90 -1.63
N LEU A 782 -1.01 2.79 -1.92
CA LEU A 782 -0.86 1.68 -0.97
C LEU A 782 -0.19 2.13 0.33
N ILE A 783 0.87 2.93 0.18
CA ILE A 783 1.62 3.49 1.30
C ILE A 783 0.76 4.45 2.10
N ASN A 784 0.12 5.43 1.45
CA ASN A 784 -0.68 6.46 2.11
C ASN A 784 -1.86 5.88 2.89
N THR A 785 -2.52 4.86 2.33
CA THR A 785 -3.60 4.13 3.03
C THR A 785 -3.08 3.38 4.26
N SER A 786 -1.86 2.84 4.19
CA SER A 786 -1.21 2.15 5.32
C SER A 786 -0.74 3.09 6.44
N LEU A 787 -0.88 4.42 6.26
CA LEU A 787 -0.62 5.41 7.30
C LEU A 787 -1.80 5.58 8.26
N ILE A 788 -2.94 4.94 7.96
CA ILE A 788 -4.12 5.01 8.78
C ILE A 788 -3.91 4.20 10.06
N ASP A 789 -4.11 4.84 11.21
CA ASP A 789 -4.05 4.17 12.50
C ASP A 789 -5.36 3.39 12.69
N ASN A 790 -5.32 2.12 12.28
CA ASN A 790 -6.46 1.20 12.35
C ASN A 790 -6.98 0.95 13.79
N SER A 791 -6.20 1.32 14.82
CA SER A 791 -6.67 1.28 16.21
C SER A 791 -7.63 2.43 16.57
N LYS A 792 -7.63 3.50 15.77
CA LYS A 792 -8.43 4.72 16.01
C LYS A 792 -9.53 4.95 14.96
N THR A 793 -9.34 4.48 13.74
CA THR A 793 -10.34 4.62 12.66
C THR A 793 -10.26 3.42 11.72
N LYS A 794 -11.35 3.11 11.01
CA LYS A 794 -11.34 2.07 9.97
C LYS A 794 -11.15 2.72 8.60
N ALA A 795 -10.07 2.39 7.91
CA ALA A 795 -9.87 2.78 6.52
C ALA A 795 -10.98 2.21 5.60
N PHE A 796 -11.22 2.84 4.44
CA PHE A 796 -12.08 2.23 3.40
C PHE A 796 -11.48 0.95 2.84
N TYR A 797 -10.15 0.94 2.64
CA TYR A 797 -9.39 -0.24 2.27
C TYR A 797 -8.48 -0.59 3.45
N ASN A 798 -8.73 -1.73 4.11
CA ASN A 798 -8.05 -2.11 5.35
C ASN A 798 -6.64 -2.69 5.11
N ILE A 799 -5.78 -1.97 4.38
CA ILE A 799 -4.49 -2.48 3.92
C ILE A 799 -3.32 -1.97 4.77
N ASP A 800 -2.26 -2.76 4.85
CA ASP A 800 -1.02 -2.37 5.53
C ASP A 800 0.22 -2.92 4.82
N ILE A 801 0.67 -2.22 3.77
CA ILE A 801 1.89 -2.58 3.03
C ILE A 801 3.14 -2.47 3.92
N LEU A 802 3.14 -1.60 4.93
CA LEU A 802 4.30 -1.37 5.78
C LEU A 802 4.56 -2.59 6.68
N SER A 803 3.49 -3.16 7.25
CA SER A 803 3.53 -4.43 7.97
C SER A 803 3.99 -5.57 7.06
N GLU A 804 3.47 -5.67 5.83
CA GLU A 804 3.88 -6.72 4.90
C GLU A 804 5.36 -6.60 4.46
N VAL A 805 5.83 -5.38 4.21
CA VAL A 805 7.25 -5.11 3.95
C VAL A 805 8.10 -5.51 5.18
N SER A 806 7.66 -5.14 6.39
CA SER A 806 8.31 -5.52 7.65
C SER A 806 8.41 -7.05 7.81
N LYS A 807 7.36 -7.79 7.46
CA LYS A 807 7.39 -9.27 7.46
C LYS A 807 8.32 -9.83 6.40
N SER A 808 8.44 -9.18 5.23
CA SER A 808 9.29 -9.65 4.12
C SER A 808 10.79 -9.50 4.36
N ILE A 809 11.18 -8.52 5.18
CA ILE A 809 12.57 -8.30 5.61
C ILE A 809 12.92 -9.06 6.89
N GLN A 810 11.90 -9.57 7.60
CA GLN A 810 12.09 -10.38 8.80
C GLN A 810 12.44 -11.81 8.43
N SER A 811 13.45 -12.31 9.11
CA SER A 811 13.98 -13.63 8.91
C SER A 811 13.14 -14.59 9.79
N GLY A 812 12.07 -15.12 9.21
CA GLY A 812 11.18 -16.07 9.90
C GLY A 812 9.72 -16.20 9.49
N SER A 813 9.32 -15.50 8.44
CA SER A 813 8.03 -15.69 7.79
C SER A 813 8.20 -16.56 6.53
N ASP A 814 7.14 -17.30 6.16
CA ASP A 814 7.03 -17.95 4.84
C ASP A 814 7.15 -16.95 3.67
N SER A 815 7.15 -15.65 3.96
CA SER A 815 7.18 -14.48 3.07
C SER A 815 8.51 -13.69 3.07
N SER A 816 9.63 -14.29 3.51
CA SER A 816 10.97 -13.65 3.60
C SER A 816 11.66 -13.34 2.25
N SER A 817 10.92 -12.82 1.27
CA SER A 817 11.41 -12.52 -0.08
C SER A 817 12.48 -11.43 -0.14
N GLN A 818 12.63 -10.62 0.91
CA GLN A 818 13.63 -9.57 1.02
C GLN A 818 14.69 -9.82 2.09
N ALA A 819 14.90 -11.07 2.51
CA ALA A 819 15.85 -11.37 3.57
C ALA A 819 17.30 -10.88 3.32
N ASN A 820 17.70 -10.60 2.06
CA ASN A 820 19.04 -10.14 1.71
C ASN A 820 19.19 -8.62 1.56
N TRP A 821 18.20 -7.85 2.02
CA TRP A 821 18.20 -6.39 1.90
C TRP A 821 19.50 -5.75 2.42
N LEU A 822 20.14 -6.36 3.42
CA LEU A 822 21.37 -5.85 4.03
C LEU A 822 22.53 -5.84 3.03
N ILE A 823 22.77 -6.95 2.32
CA ILE A 823 23.82 -7.01 1.29
C ILE A 823 23.48 -6.03 0.17
N GLU A 824 22.25 -6.05 -0.33
CA GLU A 824 21.87 -5.20 -1.46
C GLU A 824 22.01 -3.70 -1.16
N LEU A 825 21.53 -3.25 0.01
CA LEU A 825 21.62 -1.86 0.42
C LEU A 825 23.08 -1.45 0.64
N PHE A 826 23.82 -2.21 1.46
CA PHE A 826 25.19 -1.83 1.82
C PHE A 826 26.17 -1.93 0.65
N THR A 827 26.01 -2.88 -0.28
CA THR A 827 26.79 -2.93 -1.52
C THR A 827 26.51 -1.72 -2.43
N LYS A 828 25.29 -1.17 -2.43
CA LYS A 828 24.94 0.01 -3.23
C LYS A 828 25.45 1.33 -2.66
N VAL A 829 25.61 1.42 -1.33
CA VAL A 829 25.88 2.69 -0.64
C VAL A 829 27.31 2.81 -0.13
N LEU A 830 27.97 1.71 0.23
CA LEU A 830 29.30 1.77 0.84
C LEU A 830 30.40 2.01 -0.18
N LYS A 831 31.41 2.79 0.25
CA LYS A 831 32.63 3.07 -0.50
C LYS A 831 33.86 2.87 0.39
N ASP A 832 35.00 2.57 -0.21
CA ASP A 832 36.27 2.45 0.53
C ASP A 832 36.82 3.83 0.91
N GLU A 833 37.95 3.86 1.61
CA GLU A 833 38.67 5.09 1.93
C GLU A 833 39.03 5.92 0.68
N LYS A 834 39.07 5.29 -0.50
CA LYS A 834 39.35 5.91 -1.80
C LYS A 834 38.08 6.25 -2.59
N LYS A 835 36.89 6.11 -1.98
CA LYS A 835 35.57 6.36 -2.55
C LYS A 835 35.20 5.47 -3.74
N GLN A 836 35.81 4.28 -3.86
CA GLN A 836 35.50 3.30 -4.90
C GLN A 836 34.40 2.33 -4.45
N PRO A 837 33.62 1.74 -5.39
CA PRO A 837 32.70 0.65 -5.09
C PRO A 837 33.44 -0.52 -4.42
N ILE A 838 32.93 -1.02 -3.30
CA ILE A 838 33.57 -2.10 -2.55
C ILE A 838 32.83 -3.41 -2.76
N ASP A 839 33.59 -4.49 -2.85
CA ASP A 839 33.11 -5.81 -2.49
C ASP A 839 32.95 -5.93 -0.96
N LEU A 840 31.72 -5.76 -0.51
CA LEU A 840 31.31 -5.83 0.89
C LEU A 840 31.77 -7.14 1.57
N ILE A 841 31.63 -8.26 0.87
CA ILE A 841 31.92 -9.60 1.39
C ILE A 841 33.43 -9.75 1.60
N LYS A 842 34.26 -9.27 0.67
CA LYS A 842 35.73 -9.27 0.83
C LYS A 842 36.20 -8.39 1.99
N THR A 843 35.44 -7.38 2.36
CA THR A 843 35.84 -6.43 3.42
C THR A 843 35.50 -6.92 4.81
N ILE A 844 34.39 -7.64 4.97
CA ILE A 844 33.94 -8.16 6.27
C ILE A 844 34.55 -9.54 6.60
N ILE A 845 35.00 -10.31 5.59
CA ILE A 845 35.56 -11.64 5.79
C ILE A 845 37.09 -11.60 5.87
N ALA A 846 37.64 -12.12 6.97
CA ALA A 846 39.07 -12.34 7.12
C ALA A 846 39.52 -13.58 6.32
N THR A 847 40.56 -13.41 5.47
CA THR A 847 41.13 -14.52 4.69
C THR A 847 42.65 -14.52 4.72
N ASP A 848 43.23 -15.71 4.88
CA ASP A 848 44.68 -15.93 4.80
C ASP A 848 45.17 -15.99 3.34
N ASN A 849 44.30 -16.39 2.41
CA ASN A 849 44.57 -16.44 0.96
C ASN A 849 43.50 -15.66 0.18
N LYS A 850 43.81 -14.41 -0.14
CA LYS A 850 42.83 -13.39 -0.59
C LYS A 850 42.17 -13.65 -1.95
N THR A 851 42.72 -14.51 -2.80
CA THR A 851 42.29 -14.62 -4.22
C THR A 851 41.36 -15.80 -4.50
N GLU A 852 41.62 -17.01 -4.00
CA GLU A 852 40.82 -18.21 -4.36
C GLU A 852 39.57 -18.42 -3.47
N ASN A 853 39.69 -18.28 -2.14
CA ASN A 853 38.57 -18.55 -1.23
C ASN A 853 37.47 -17.46 -1.30
N ASN A 854 37.84 -16.23 -1.64
CA ASN A 854 36.91 -15.10 -1.68
C ASN A 854 35.89 -15.22 -2.82
N SER A 855 36.29 -15.70 -4.00
CA SER A 855 35.37 -15.84 -5.15
C SER A 855 34.26 -16.85 -4.88
N GLU A 856 34.56 -17.93 -4.15
CA GLU A 856 33.58 -18.98 -3.89
C GLU A 856 32.61 -18.61 -2.77
N ILE A 857 33.09 -17.93 -1.72
CA ILE A 857 32.23 -17.40 -0.66
C ILE A 857 31.31 -16.31 -1.20
N GLU A 858 31.82 -15.42 -2.05
CA GLU A 858 31.05 -14.41 -2.76
C GLU A 858 29.95 -15.06 -3.62
N LYS A 859 30.25 -16.17 -4.32
CA LYS A 859 29.25 -16.96 -5.05
C LYS A 859 28.19 -17.56 -4.14
N ILE A 860 28.55 -18.07 -2.96
CA ILE A 860 27.59 -18.66 -2.02
C ILE A 860 26.60 -17.62 -1.52
N PHE A 861 27.08 -16.48 -0.99
CA PHE A 861 26.21 -15.41 -0.51
C PHE A 861 25.39 -14.80 -1.66
N SER A 862 25.98 -14.60 -2.84
CA SER A 862 25.27 -14.07 -4.01
C SER A 862 24.20 -15.04 -4.52
N TYR A 863 24.46 -16.35 -4.53
CA TYR A 863 23.51 -17.37 -4.96
C TYR A 863 22.34 -17.49 -3.98
N GLN A 864 22.63 -17.55 -2.68
CA GLN A 864 21.59 -17.50 -1.63
C GLN A 864 20.75 -16.22 -1.76
N ALA A 865 21.43 -15.09 -2.05
CA ALA A 865 20.75 -13.82 -2.22
C ALA A 865 19.78 -13.82 -3.42
N ARG A 866 20.22 -14.33 -4.57
CA ARG A 866 19.42 -14.45 -5.80
C ARG A 866 18.23 -15.40 -5.62
N ASN A 867 18.45 -16.57 -5.02
CA ASN A 867 17.39 -17.57 -4.84
C ASN A 867 16.22 -17.08 -3.99
N LEU A 868 16.50 -16.27 -2.97
CA LEU A 868 15.46 -15.69 -2.11
C LEU A 868 14.65 -14.62 -2.84
N LYS A 869 15.29 -13.82 -3.70
CA LYS A 869 14.64 -12.77 -4.50
C LYS A 869 13.65 -13.32 -5.53
N VAL A 870 13.94 -14.47 -6.11
CA VAL A 870 13.06 -15.12 -7.09
C VAL A 870 12.11 -16.14 -6.46
N SER A 871 12.11 -16.28 -5.12
CA SER A 871 11.32 -17.30 -4.43
C SER A 871 9.81 -17.11 -4.65
N GLY A 872 9.31 -15.88 -4.55
CA GLY A 872 7.90 -15.56 -4.82
C GLY A 872 7.49 -15.84 -6.27
N ILE A 873 8.37 -15.49 -7.21
CA ILE A 873 8.20 -15.77 -8.64
C ILE A 873 8.15 -17.28 -8.91
N ARG A 874 9.05 -18.06 -8.31
CA ARG A 874 9.06 -19.52 -8.42
C ARG A 874 7.79 -20.14 -7.82
N LYS A 875 7.38 -19.68 -6.63
CA LYS A 875 6.12 -20.13 -5.99
C LYS A 875 4.91 -19.87 -6.90
N LEU A 876 4.85 -18.70 -7.55
CA LEU A 876 3.81 -18.37 -8.52
C LEU A 876 3.80 -19.35 -9.70
N GLN A 877 4.96 -19.63 -10.30
CA GLN A 877 5.07 -20.56 -11.42
C GLN A 877 4.68 -21.99 -11.03
N GLU A 878 5.14 -22.47 -9.87
CA GLU A 878 4.79 -23.79 -9.35
C GLU A 878 3.29 -23.92 -9.06
N ALA A 879 2.68 -22.89 -8.43
CA ALA A 879 1.25 -22.85 -8.19
C ALA A 879 0.47 -22.88 -9.52
N ASN A 880 0.88 -22.08 -10.51
CA ASN A 880 0.24 -22.06 -11.81
C ASN A 880 0.31 -23.42 -12.53
N GLN A 881 1.47 -24.07 -12.54
CA GLN A 881 1.64 -25.39 -13.14
C GLN A 881 0.78 -26.46 -12.46
N LYS A 882 0.73 -26.44 -11.13
CA LYS A 882 -0.14 -27.34 -10.34
C LYS A 882 -1.61 -27.10 -10.67
N TRP A 883 -2.05 -25.85 -10.71
CA TRP A 883 -3.42 -25.49 -11.04
C TRP A 883 -3.81 -25.90 -12.48
N VAL A 884 -2.97 -25.57 -13.47
CA VAL A 884 -3.16 -25.98 -14.87
C VAL A 884 -3.27 -27.50 -15.01
N SER A 885 -2.41 -28.24 -14.33
CA SER A 885 -2.43 -29.71 -14.37
C SER A 885 -3.69 -30.27 -13.70
N LYS A 886 -4.05 -29.74 -12.52
CA LYS A 886 -5.23 -30.13 -11.77
C LYS A 886 -6.52 -29.94 -12.57
N VAL A 887 -6.70 -28.78 -13.22
CA VAL A 887 -7.90 -28.52 -14.04
C VAL A 887 -7.96 -29.44 -15.26
N LYS A 888 -6.85 -29.67 -15.95
CA LYS A 888 -6.79 -30.61 -17.10
C LYS A 888 -7.12 -32.05 -16.69
N GLU A 889 -6.58 -32.51 -15.55
CA GLU A 889 -6.86 -33.85 -15.01
C GLU A 889 -8.32 -33.99 -14.57
N ASN A 890 -8.86 -32.97 -13.89
CA ASN A 890 -10.27 -32.92 -13.49
C ASN A 890 -11.19 -33.00 -14.70
N TYR A 891 -10.95 -32.19 -15.74
CA TYR A 891 -11.72 -32.25 -16.97
C TYR A 891 -11.65 -33.63 -17.62
N LYS A 892 -10.45 -34.22 -17.75
CA LYS A 892 -10.26 -35.56 -18.33
C LYS A 892 -10.99 -36.65 -17.53
N LYS A 893 -11.01 -36.53 -16.21
CA LYS A 893 -11.66 -37.47 -15.29
C LYS A 893 -13.19 -37.38 -15.42
N TYR A 894 -13.75 -36.19 -15.27
CA TYR A 894 -15.20 -35.99 -15.19
C TYR A 894 -15.88 -35.96 -16.56
N SER A 895 -15.16 -35.64 -17.65
CA SER A 895 -15.72 -35.72 -19.01
C SER A 895 -16.11 -37.13 -19.45
N LYS A 896 -15.69 -38.16 -18.70
CA LYS A 896 -16.09 -39.55 -18.96
C LYS A 896 -17.34 -39.96 -18.18
N ASP A 897 -17.79 -39.15 -17.23
CA ASP A 897 -18.96 -39.42 -16.42
C ASP A 897 -20.24 -39.08 -17.20
N PRO A 898 -21.09 -40.05 -17.56
CA PRO A 898 -22.31 -39.79 -18.32
C PRO A 898 -23.37 -39.01 -17.53
N ALA A 899 -23.24 -38.93 -16.19
CA ALA A 899 -24.14 -38.13 -15.36
C ALA A 899 -23.80 -36.63 -15.38
N LEU A 900 -22.65 -36.26 -15.94
CA LEU A 900 -22.19 -34.87 -16.02
C LEU A 900 -22.21 -34.39 -17.47
N ASP A 901 -22.83 -33.23 -17.69
CA ASP A 901 -22.73 -32.57 -18.98
C ASP A 901 -21.36 -31.89 -19.10
N LYS A 902 -20.60 -32.31 -20.11
CA LYS A 902 -19.25 -31.81 -20.42
C LYS A 902 -19.20 -30.30 -20.53
N LYS A 903 -20.30 -29.62 -20.89
CA LYS A 903 -20.35 -28.16 -21.03
C LYS A 903 -20.17 -27.41 -19.70
N TYR A 904 -20.41 -28.07 -18.56
CA TYR A 904 -20.32 -27.47 -17.23
C TYR A 904 -19.09 -27.93 -16.45
N ILE A 905 -18.24 -28.78 -17.03
CA ILE A 905 -17.02 -29.23 -16.37
C ILE A 905 -15.95 -28.16 -16.60
N PRO A 906 -15.38 -27.54 -15.55
CA PRO A 906 -14.37 -26.51 -15.73
C PRO A 906 -13.13 -27.06 -16.43
N ASP A 907 -12.68 -26.38 -17.48
CA ASP A 907 -11.50 -26.77 -18.27
C ASP A 907 -10.60 -25.58 -18.65
N GLN A 908 -10.94 -24.39 -18.18
CA GLN A 908 -10.26 -23.15 -18.47
C GLN A 908 -9.28 -22.78 -17.35
N VAL A 909 -8.12 -22.27 -17.75
CA VAL A 909 -7.05 -21.80 -16.85
C VAL A 909 -6.27 -20.68 -17.53
N ILE A 910 -5.63 -19.84 -16.71
CA ILE A 910 -4.63 -18.88 -17.19
C ILE A 910 -3.27 -19.55 -17.11
N ASP A 911 -2.80 -20.11 -18.23
CA ASP A 911 -1.45 -20.66 -18.33
C ASP A 911 -0.43 -19.52 -18.51
N LEU A 912 0.42 -19.31 -17.52
CA LEU A 912 1.43 -18.25 -17.56
C LEU A 912 2.46 -18.43 -18.69
N ASN A 913 2.61 -19.64 -19.24
CA ASN A 913 3.48 -19.90 -20.38
C ASN A 913 2.82 -19.66 -21.73
N SER A 914 1.50 -19.40 -21.77
CA SER A 914 0.80 -19.08 -23.00
C SER A 914 1.18 -17.70 -23.54
N MET A 915 1.08 -17.53 -24.86
CA MET A 915 1.45 -16.29 -25.55
C MET A 915 0.27 -15.32 -25.64
N THR A 916 0.50 -14.07 -25.25
CA THR A 916 -0.44 -12.96 -25.39
C THR A 916 0.31 -11.73 -25.88
N GLY A 917 -0.04 -11.20 -27.05
CA GLY A 917 0.65 -10.04 -27.62
C GLY A 917 2.12 -10.28 -27.99
N GLY A 918 2.47 -11.52 -28.39
CA GLY A 918 3.83 -11.88 -28.81
C GLY A 918 4.82 -12.17 -27.67
N LYS A 919 4.40 -12.11 -26.41
CA LYS A 919 5.18 -12.50 -25.22
C LYS A 919 4.42 -13.52 -24.37
N LYS A 920 5.12 -14.24 -23.49
CA LYS A 920 4.44 -15.09 -22.50
C LYS A 920 3.65 -14.20 -21.53
N ARG A 921 2.48 -14.65 -21.08
CA ARG A 921 1.70 -13.96 -20.04
C ARG A 921 2.55 -13.67 -18.79
N TYR A 922 3.41 -14.62 -18.42
CA TYR A 922 4.42 -14.46 -17.38
C TYR A 922 5.34 -13.24 -17.60
N ASP A 923 5.87 -13.05 -18.81
CA ASP A 923 6.78 -11.94 -19.12
C ASP A 923 6.04 -10.60 -19.05
N ASN A 924 4.78 -10.56 -19.50
CA ASN A 924 3.93 -9.36 -19.38
C ASN A 924 3.68 -8.98 -17.92
N LEU A 925 3.51 -9.96 -17.03
CA LEU A 925 3.37 -9.72 -15.60
C LEU A 925 4.66 -9.17 -14.98
N LEU A 926 5.81 -9.79 -15.28
CA LEU A 926 7.08 -9.36 -14.72
C LEU A 926 7.51 -7.97 -15.19
N GLN A 927 7.28 -7.65 -16.46
CA GLN A 927 7.66 -6.39 -17.11
C GLN A 927 6.61 -5.29 -16.99
N SER A 928 5.51 -5.54 -16.28
CA SER A 928 4.43 -4.57 -16.14
C SER A 928 4.90 -3.29 -15.44
N GLU A 929 4.70 -2.15 -16.09
CA GLU A 929 4.99 -0.81 -15.53
C GLU A 929 4.12 -0.47 -14.32
N ILE A 930 2.98 -1.16 -14.16
CA ILE A 930 2.09 -1.03 -12.99
C ILE A 930 2.88 -1.23 -11.70
N PHE A 931 3.75 -2.23 -11.71
CA PHE A 931 4.56 -2.64 -10.56
C PHE A 931 6.01 -2.17 -10.68
N ASN A 932 6.26 -1.08 -11.42
CA ASN A 932 7.57 -0.46 -11.48
C ASN A 932 7.56 0.81 -10.62
N SER A 933 8.30 0.79 -9.51
CA SER A 933 8.42 1.92 -8.58
C SER A 933 9.06 3.18 -9.19
N GLU A 934 9.82 3.02 -10.28
CA GLU A 934 10.58 4.09 -10.92
C GLU A 934 9.81 4.83 -12.01
N VAL A 935 8.65 4.30 -12.41
CA VAL A 935 7.85 4.83 -13.52
C VAL A 935 6.49 5.29 -13.00
N LYS A 936 6.03 6.43 -13.50
CA LYS A 936 4.66 6.86 -13.27
C LYS A 936 3.78 6.02 -14.17
N VAL A 937 2.89 5.21 -13.58
CA VAL A 937 2.05 4.27 -14.34
C VAL A 937 1.27 5.01 -15.43
N GLN A 938 1.54 4.63 -16.69
CA GLN A 938 0.82 5.10 -17.87
C GLN A 938 0.38 3.87 -18.65
N ARG A 939 -0.86 3.85 -19.15
CA ARG A 939 -1.20 2.88 -20.19
C ARG A 939 -0.69 3.41 -21.51
N ASN A 940 0.14 2.65 -22.20
CA ASN A 940 0.51 2.91 -23.58
C ASN A 940 -0.76 3.04 -24.43
N SER A 941 -1.09 4.26 -24.84
CA SER A 941 -1.99 4.51 -25.96
C SER A 941 -1.30 3.95 -27.21
N ASN A 942 -1.96 3.02 -27.91
CA ASN A 942 -1.50 2.47 -29.18
C ASN A 942 -0.85 3.54 -30.09
N SER A 943 0.44 3.37 -30.40
CA SER A 943 1.03 3.92 -31.62
C SER A 943 1.42 2.77 -32.55
N THR A 944 0.47 2.36 -33.38
CA THR A 944 0.82 1.95 -34.74
C THR A 944 1.41 3.18 -35.44
N SER A 945 2.72 3.34 -35.43
CA SER A 945 3.42 4.19 -36.40
C SER A 945 4.30 3.31 -37.28
N THR A 946 3.80 3.11 -38.49
CA THR A 946 4.50 2.73 -39.71
C THR A 946 5.90 3.37 -39.82
N GLY A 947 6.89 2.51 -40.12
CA GLY A 947 8.11 2.81 -40.89
C GLY A 947 8.93 4.06 -40.57
N ALA A 948 10.06 3.90 -39.89
CA ALA A 948 11.24 4.72 -40.11
C ALA A 948 12.51 3.88 -39.89
N THR A 949 13.38 3.93 -40.89
CA THR A 949 14.68 3.27 -41.05
C THR A 949 15.64 3.53 -39.89
N GLY A 950 16.46 2.51 -39.60
CA GLY A 950 17.31 2.45 -38.41
C GLY A 950 18.50 3.40 -38.36
N THR A 951 18.95 3.60 -37.12
CA THR A 951 20.32 4.00 -36.77
C THR A 951 20.65 3.39 -35.40
N ASN A 952 21.78 2.70 -35.35
CA ASN A 952 22.30 2.00 -34.17
C ASN A 952 22.56 2.95 -32.99
N GLY A 953 22.05 2.58 -31.82
CA GLY A 953 22.39 3.17 -30.52
C GLY A 953 22.06 2.17 -29.42
N THR A 954 23.03 1.33 -29.09
CA THR A 954 23.00 0.35 -28.00
C THR A 954 22.92 1.03 -26.64
N GLU A 955 21.80 0.89 -25.94
CA GLU A 955 21.73 0.85 -24.47
C GLU A 955 20.36 0.29 -24.06
N GLY A 956 20.28 -1.04 -23.92
CA GLY A 956 19.12 -1.73 -23.35
C GLY A 956 19.30 -1.89 -21.84
N PRO A 957 18.23 -1.76 -21.02
CA PRO A 957 18.30 -2.03 -19.60
C PRO A 957 18.52 -3.53 -19.40
N ARG A 958 19.64 -3.89 -18.77
CA ARG A 958 19.94 -5.26 -18.36
C ARG A 958 18.95 -5.67 -17.27
N GLY A 959 17.97 -6.49 -17.67
CA GLY A 959 17.34 -7.43 -16.76
C GLY A 959 18.38 -8.51 -16.42
N ASP A 960 18.98 -8.40 -15.25
CA ASP A 960 19.99 -9.37 -14.81
C ASP A 960 19.32 -10.64 -14.27
N LYS A 961 19.75 -11.74 -14.89
CA LYS A 961 19.49 -13.15 -14.57
C LYS A 961 20.15 -13.59 -13.27
#